data_AF-A0A6L7HY23-F1
#
_entry.id   AF-A0A6L7HY23-F1
#
_cell.length_a   1.000
_cell.length_b   1.000
_cell.length_c   1.000
_cell.angle_alpha   90.00
_cell.angle_beta   90.00
_cell.angle_gamma   90.00
#
_symmetry.space_group_name_H-M   'P 1'
#
loop_
_entity.id
_entity.type
_entity.pdbx_description
1 polymer ?
#
loop_
_entity_poly.entity_id
_entity_poly.type
_entity_poly.pdbx_seq_one_letter_code
_entity_poly.pdbx_strand_id
1 'polypeptide(L)'
;MTKLSYQIGGCELDCKLMSLKHADSSIKLSSKVFELLMLFIDSPDNVVSREQAIDSIWLGNEGVGKKGFTNGIWVLRKTFKELGVEEEVFNTLPKLGYQLTLAVQPIDTQASSGPSGSYTRYAIFIAISLVATLLLWLGFNHFSSEQQVPSEPLSPLVTETKLKVTNYGGVEEHIAVSHDGQRLAMQWRDNSLSGKIYIKELSQLDAPLTLISFENNEEASPAWSLSDDKLAYVRLDQAGGCQVRVRNLLDNTDQLIASDCFYIPYKRIVSWSGIDDNRLLYAKKMQDRVALMAYSFDTQQHQQVSFPDKNEIDYAPKWLEQDTQLAFIRERAASNLLNLVLQDGNGIEHELIQNSPSIVDFDYSTRDQLFYVNNLDGAAAIISRIRKDGSQLAPLAHAGLPSSLSVSDNNAMLYVTEHISKEYITQQAYGDGKQLRRISSSSRDMYGKYAKANGDILFLSNRSALWSIWRNNKVSSKNITHSLGNVGVPAVSPVSADFAVNIITDTGRTLYIGNIESENYRAIDIQGIEADNLSWSADGNALYFKGFSKDSNGIYKLDVKSGRLETITQKQGVYAIEGRDANHLYLSKFDQNGIWHLDRTTDEMTLVTDKLAKYDYGAFYYEQGYLYFLSRDAERDAIMRISLAEKDHIPELVQSFAPDAVRKFFGLSPADGNSFLVTLKLANEADVFGYKLVTE
;
A
#
# COMPACT_ATOMS: atom_id res chain seq x y z
N MET A 1 -31.68 14.00 -9.97
CA MET A 1 -32.00 12.58 -9.76
C MET A 1 -31.46 11.80 -10.96
N THR A 2 -30.30 11.18 -10.83
CA THR A 2 -29.74 10.31 -11.86
C THR A 2 -30.55 9.01 -11.88
N LYS A 3 -31.14 8.67 -13.02
CA LYS A 3 -31.95 7.45 -13.15
C LYS A 3 -31.03 6.22 -13.18
N LEU A 4 -31.48 5.12 -12.59
CA LEU A 4 -30.65 3.93 -12.35
C LEU A 4 -30.40 3.09 -13.61
N SER A 5 -31.27 3.20 -14.63
CA SER A 5 -31.12 2.52 -15.92
C SER A 5 -31.70 3.33 -17.09
N TYR A 6 -31.13 3.15 -18.28
CA TYR A 6 -31.59 3.76 -19.53
C TYR A 6 -31.79 2.70 -20.61
N GLN A 7 -32.85 2.83 -21.40
CA GLN A 7 -33.03 2.13 -22.66
C GLN A 7 -32.42 2.96 -23.79
N ILE A 8 -31.49 2.39 -24.57
CA ILE A 8 -30.80 3.03 -25.69
C ILE A 8 -31.04 2.16 -26.93
N GLY A 9 -32.03 2.53 -27.74
CA GLY A 9 -32.55 1.66 -28.80
C GLY A 9 -33.04 0.33 -28.22
N GLY A 10 -32.48 -0.78 -28.70
CA GLY A 10 -32.76 -2.11 -28.15
C GLY A 10 -32.05 -2.42 -26.83
N CYS A 11 -30.99 -1.71 -26.47
CA CYS A 11 -30.12 -2.06 -25.34
C CYS A 11 -30.58 -1.41 -24.02
N GLU A 12 -30.41 -2.12 -22.92
CA GLU A 12 -30.56 -1.62 -21.56
C GLU A 12 -29.19 -1.30 -20.96
N LEU A 13 -28.99 -0.06 -20.53
CA LEU A 13 -27.83 0.40 -19.77
C LEU A 13 -28.15 0.37 -18.28
N ASP A 14 -27.43 -0.46 -17.53
CA ASP A 14 -27.45 -0.46 -16.07
C ASP A 14 -26.33 0.47 -15.55
N CYS A 15 -26.72 1.58 -14.92
CA CYS A 15 -25.78 2.59 -14.44
C CYS A 15 -25.01 2.13 -13.20
N LYS A 16 -25.52 1.16 -12.43
CA LYS A 16 -24.87 0.62 -11.23
C LYS A 16 -23.79 -0.40 -11.61
N LEU A 17 -24.07 -1.24 -12.60
CA LEU A 17 -23.15 -2.27 -13.08
C LEU A 17 -22.23 -1.79 -14.21
N MET A 18 -22.49 -0.58 -14.75
CA MET A 18 -21.82 0.00 -15.91
C MET A 18 -21.82 -0.95 -17.11
N SER A 19 -22.97 -1.58 -17.38
CA SER A 19 -23.09 -2.61 -18.41
C SER A 19 -24.23 -2.33 -19.38
N LEU A 20 -23.98 -2.59 -20.66
CA LEU A 20 -25.01 -2.64 -21.69
C LEU A 20 -25.49 -4.07 -21.88
N LYS A 21 -26.80 -4.26 -21.93
CA LYS A 21 -27.44 -5.54 -22.13
C LYS A 21 -28.38 -5.50 -23.34
N HIS A 22 -28.36 -6.54 -24.15
CA HIS A 22 -29.32 -6.76 -25.23
C HIS A 22 -29.67 -8.25 -25.27
N ALA A 23 -30.95 -8.58 -25.11
CA ALA A 23 -31.40 -9.96 -24.89
C ALA A 23 -30.64 -10.65 -23.74
N ASP A 24 -30.03 -11.82 -23.99
CA ASP A 24 -29.27 -12.60 -23.00
C ASP A 24 -27.78 -12.22 -22.94
N SER A 25 -27.32 -11.30 -23.79
CA SER A 25 -25.93 -10.85 -23.85
C SER A 25 -25.74 -9.55 -23.06
N SER A 26 -24.72 -9.51 -22.21
CA SER A 26 -24.34 -8.32 -21.45
C SER A 26 -22.85 -8.05 -21.56
N ILE A 27 -22.48 -6.79 -21.81
CA ILE A 27 -21.10 -6.33 -21.92
C ILE A 27 -20.88 -5.22 -20.91
N LYS A 28 -19.91 -5.41 -20.02
CA LYS A 28 -19.46 -4.40 -19.06
C LYS A 28 -18.57 -3.36 -19.76
N LEU A 29 -18.89 -2.09 -19.58
CA LEU A 29 -18.12 -0.95 -20.09
C LEU A 29 -17.02 -0.56 -19.10
N SER A 30 -15.87 -0.12 -19.62
CA SER A 30 -14.85 0.54 -18.78
C SER A 30 -15.35 1.92 -18.32
N SER A 31 -14.89 2.43 -17.17
CA SER A 31 -15.33 3.72 -16.60
C SER A 31 -15.35 4.86 -17.63
N LYS A 32 -14.27 5.05 -18.40
CA LYS A 32 -14.17 6.14 -19.37
C LYS A 32 -15.08 5.99 -20.59
N VAL A 33 -15.40 4.75 -20.96
CA VAL A 33 -16.34 4.45 -22.05
C VAL A 33 -17.78 4.63 -21.57
N PHE A 34 -18.07 4.24 -20.33
CA PHE A 34 -19.35 4.49 -19.66
C PHE A 34 -19.59 5.99 -19.46
N GLU A 35 -18.62 6.73 -18.92
CA GLU A 35 -18.67 8.19 -18.77
C GLU A 35 -18.93 8.88 -20.12
N LEU A 36 -18.31 8.41 -21.20
CA LEU A 36 -18.56 8.94 -22.55
C LEU A 36 -19.98 8.67 -23.02
N LEU A 37 -20.52 7.47 -22.78
CA LEU A 37 -21.91 7.14 -23.12
C LEU A 37 -22.91 7.96 -22.30
N MET A 38 -22.66 8.13 -21.01
CA MET A 38 -23.46 9.01 -20.14
C MET A 38 -23.40 10.46 -20.60
N LEU A 39 -22.23 10.95 -21.01
CA LEU A 39 -22.09 12.30 -21.56
C LEU A 39 -22.94 12.49 -22.84
N PHE A 40 -23.07 11.47 -23.68
CA PHE A 40 -24.01 11.51 -24.80
C PHE A 40 -25.47 11.57 -24.35
N ILE A 41 -25.86 10.76 -23.36
CA ILE A 41 -27.24 10.71 -22.84
C ILE A 41 -27.65 12.03 -22.18
N ASP A 42 -26.72 12.69 -21.49
CA ASP A 42 -26.97 13.92 -20.74
C ASP A 42 -26.83 15.18 -21.61
N SER A 43 -26.29 15.07 -22.83
CA SER A 43 -26.11 16.21 -23.73
C SER A 43 -27.36 16.49 -24.59
N PRO A 44 -27.71 17.76 -24.84
CA PRO A 44 -28.79 18.11 -25.76
C PRO A 44 -28.65 17.44 -27.12
N ASP A 45 -29.75 16.90 -27.65
CA ASP A 45 -29.82 16.16 -28.91
C ASP A 45 -28.85 14.95 -29.01
N ASN A 46 -28.33 14.50 -27.86
CA ASN A 46 -27.25 13.54 -27.71
C ASN A 46 -26.01 13.86 -28.56
N VAL A 47 -25.65 15.14 -28.69
CA VAL A 47 -24.47 15.59 -29.43
C VAL A 47 -23.34 15.94 -28.47
N VAL A 48 -22.15 15.39 -28.71
CA VAL A 48 -20.95 15.65 -27.89
C VAL A 48 -19.78 16.01 -28.79
N SER A 49 -19.17 17.17 -28.52
CA SER A 49 -17.93 17.58 -29.18
C SER A 49 -16.71 16.88 -28.58
N ARG A 50 -15.62 16.80 -29.35
CA ARG A 50 -14.38 16.18 -28.85
C ARG A 50 -13.84 16.99 -27.67
N GLU A 51 -13.87 18.30 -27.78
CA GLU A 51 -13.39 19.24 -26.78
C GLU A 51 -14.20 19.10 -25.48
N GLN A 52 -15.53 19.06 -25.56
CA GLN A 52 -16.41 18.86 -24.40
C GLN A 52 -16.12 17.54 -23.68
N ALA A 53 -15.88 16.46 -24.44
CA ALA A 53 -15.52 15.17 -23.86
C ALA A 53 -14.14 15.21 -23.20
N ILE A 54 -13.13 15.85 -23.83
CA ILE A 54 -11.79 16.02 -23.26
C ILE A 54 -11.85 16.80 -21.93
N ASP A 55 -12.62 17.88 -21.88
CA ASP A 55 -12.74 18.70 -20.69
C ASP A 55 -13.48 17.97 -19.57
N SER A 56 -14.57 17.29 -19.90
CA SER A 56 -15.44 16.63 -18.89
C SER A 56 -14.87 15.30 -18.39
N ILE A 57 -14.27 14.50 -19.26
CA ILE A 57 -13.86 13.11 -18.95
C ILE A 57 -12.35 13.04 -18.66
N TRP A 58 -11.55 13.89 -19.31
CA TRP A 58 -10.07 13.89 -19.18
C TRP A 58 -9.53 15.18 -18.56
N LEU A 59 -10.39 16.01 -17.94
CA LEU A 59 -10.02 17.21 -17.19
C LEU A 59 -9.11 18.17 -17.99
N GLY A 60 -9.37 18.30 -19.30
CA GLY A 60 -8.61 19.18 -20.20
C GLY A 60 -7.28 18.61 -20.70
N ASN A 61 -6.93 17.35 -20.38
CA ASN A 61 -5.71 16.72 -20.88
C ASN A 61 -5.84 16.34 -22.37
N GLU A 62 -5.48 17.26 -23.27
CA GLU A 62 -5.63 17.05 -24.72
C GLU A 62 -4.87 15.83 -25.26
N GLY A 63 -3.67 15.55 -24.74
CA GLY A 63 -2.79 14.51 -25.28
C GLY A 63 -3.39 13.10 -25.10
N VAL A 64 -3.91 12.82 -23.91
CA VAL A 64 -4.60 11.56 -23.60
C VAL A 64 -6.03 11.61 -24.11
N GLY A 65 -6.72 12.74 -23.93
CA GLY A 65 -8.13 12.91 -24.26
C GLY A 65 -8.44 12.75 -25.75
N LYS A 66 -7.58 13.24 -26.67
CA LYS A 66 -7.77 13.05 -28.11
C LYS A 66 -7.79 11.57 -28.50
N LYS A 67 -6.84 10.78 -27.99
CA LYS A 67 -6.77 9.33 -28.22
C LYS A 67 -7.89 8.60 -27.49
N GLY A 68 -8.18 9.00 -26.26
CA GLY A 68 -9.23 8.44 -25.41
C GLY A 68 -10.61 8.59 -26.01
N PHE A 69 -10.95 9.76 -26.54
CA PHE A 69 -12.23 10.01 -27.20
C PHE A 69 -12.41 9.17 -28.46
N THR A 70 -11.42 9.15 -29.36
CA THR A 70 -11.48 8.32 -30.58
C THR A 70 -11.61 6.83 -30.24
N ASN A 71 -10.86 6.35 -29.24
CA ASN A 71 -10.98 4.97 -28.79
C ASN A 71 -12.35 4.70 -28.13
N GLY A 72 -12.87 5.63 -27.33
CA GLY A 72 -14.17 5.51 -26.68
C GLY A 72 -15.31 5.35 -27.70
N ILE A 73 -15.35 6.18 -28.75
CA ILE A 73 -16.33 6.04 -29.84
C ILE A 73 -16.18 4.68 -30.55
N TRP A 74 -14.94 4.23 -30.78
CA TRP A 74 -14.69 2.93 -31.40
C TRP A 74 -15.19 1.77 -30.53
N VAL A 75 -14.90 1.80 -29.22
CA VAL A 75 -15.36 0.77 -28.26
C VAL A 75 -16.87 0.77 -28.14
N LEU A 76 -17.53 1.93 -28.07
CA LEU A 76 -18.99 1.98 -28.03
C LEU A 76 -19.61 1.37 -29.28
N ARG A 77 -19.16 1.75 -30.48
CA ARG A 77 -19.63 1.14 -31.75
C ARG A 77 -19.44 -0.38 -31.76
N LYS A 78 -18.27 -0.84 -31.33
CA LYS A 78 -17.97 -2.27 -31.25
C LYS A 78 -18.90 -2.99 -30.26
N THR A 79 -19.13 -2.40 -29.08
CA THR A 79 -19.96 -2.98 -28.02
C THR A 79 -21.41 -3.14 -28.48
N PHE A 80 -22.01 -2.10 -29.06
CA PHE A 80 -23.38 -2.19 -29.59
C PHE A 80 -23.49 -3.20 -30.73
N LYS A 81 -22.46 -3.30 -31.60
CA LYS A 81 -22.42 -4.31 -32.67
C LYS A 81 -22.31 -5.74 -32.13
N GLU A 82 -21.51 -5.97 -31.09
CA GLU A 82 -21.37 -7.28 -30.42
C GLU A 82 -22.66 -7.68 -29.69
N LEU A 83 -23.44 -6.71 -29.23
CA LEU A 83 -24.79 -6.91 -28.68
C LEU A 83 -25.85 -7.14 -29.76
N GLY A 84 -25.50 -7.10 -31.05
CA GLY A 84 -26.41 -7.39 -32.15
C GLY A 84 -27.23 -6.18 -32.64
N VAL A 85 -26.81 -4.95 -32.31
CA VAL A 85 -27.41 -3.73 -32.88
C VAL A 85 -26.81 -3.48 -34.26
N GLU A 86 -27.63 -3.61 -35.30
CA GLU A 86 -27.23 -3.40 -36.71
C GLU A 86 -27.33 -1.94 -37.17
N GLU A 87 -28.02 -1.08 -36.39
CA GLU A 87 -28.18 0.34 -36.68
C GLU A 87 -26.88 1.14 -36.46
N GLU A 88 -26.70 2.22 -37.22
CA GLU A 88 -25.54 3.09 -37.06
C GLU A 88 -25.66 3.92 -35.78
N VAL A 89 -24.97 3.50 -34.72
CA VAL A 89 -25.10 4.04 -33.35
C VAL A 89 -24.59 5.48 -33.19
N PHE A 90 -23.56 5.87 -33.95
CA PHE A 90 -22.99 7.21 -33.86
C PHE A 90 -22.78 7.83 -35.23
N ASN A 91 -23.41 8.98 -35.47
CA ASN A 91 -23.19 9.81 -36.64
C ASN A 91 -22.11 10.86 -36.38
N THR A 92 -21.30 11.20 -37.39
CA THR A 92 -20.28 12.25 -37.29
C THR A 92 -20.82 13.55 -37.87
N LEU A 93 -20.97 14.58 -37.03
CA LEU A 93 -21.45 15.90 -37.41
C LEU A 93 -20.26 16.84 -37.64
N PRO A 94 -20.02 17.34 -38.87
CA PRO A 94 -18.90 18.23 -39.15
C PRO A 94 -18.91 19.45 -38.22
N LYS A 95 -17.77 19.74 -37.58
CA LYS A 95 -17.55 20.86 -36.65
C LYS A 95 -18.35 20.84 -35.34
N LEU A 96 -19.26 19.88 -35.15
CA LEU A 96 -20.07 19.76 -33.93
C LEU A 96 -19.66 18.56 -33.06
N GLY A 97 -19.17 17.47 -33.67
CA GLY A 97 -18.72 16.29 -32.94
C GLY A 97 -19.41 15.02 -33.38
N TYR A 98 -19.82 14.21 -32.43
CA TYR A 98 -20.56 12.96 -32.68
C TYR A 98 -21.97 13.08 -32.11
N GLN A 99 -22.90 12.33 -32.69
CA GLN A 99 -24.28 12.24 -32.20
C GLN A 99 -24.63 10.77 -31.94
N LEU A 100 -25.15 10.44 -30.75
CA LEU A 100 -25.79 9.15 -30.49
C LEU A 100 -27.17 9.16 -31.15
N THR A 101 -27.36 8.28 -32.14
CA THR A 101 -28.56 8.25 -33.00
C THR A 101 -29.70 7.41 -32.42
N LEU A 102 -29.37 6.47 -31.53
CA LEU A 102 -30.35 5.59 -30.90
C LEU A 102 -31.24 6.38 -29.94
N ALA A 103 -32.54 6.08 -29.93
CA ALA A 103 -33.48 6.71 -29.02
C ALA A 103 -33.16 6.32 -27.57
N VAL A 104 -32.99 7.33 -26.71
CA VAL A 104 -32.72 7.13 -25.27
C VAL A 104 -33.99 7.39 -24.48
N GLN A 105 -34.41 6.41 -23.68
CA GLN A 105 -35.56 6.51 -22.78
C GLN A 105 -35.17 6.00 -21.39
N PRO A 106 -35.50 6.71 -20.31
CA PRO A 106 -35.24 6.20 -18.98
C PRO A 106 -36.17 5.04 -18.59
N ILE A 107 -35.63 4.04 -17.88
CA ILE A 107 -36.42 2.92 -17.37
C ILE A 107 -36.82 3.22 -15.92
N ASP A 108 -38.10 3.50 -15.68
CA ASP A 108 -38.64 3.63 -14.33
C ASP A 108 -38.96 2.23 -13.79
N THR A 109 -38.15 1.74 -12.85
CA THR A 109 -38.39 0.45 -12.18
C THR A 109 -39.60 0.57 -11.23
N GLN A 110 -40.81 0.24 -11.71
CA GLN A 110 -41.97 0.06 -10.83
C GLN A 110 -42.03 -1.37 -10.31
N ALA A 111 -42.16 -1.48 -8.98
CA ALA A 111 -42.40 -2.71 -8.24
C ALA A 111 -43.62 -3.47 -8.79
N SER A 112 -43.42 -4.77 -9.02
CA SER A 112 -44.42 -5.74 -9.48
C SER A 112 -45.61 -5.87 -8.51
N SER A 113 -46.82 -5.88 -9.05
CA SER A 113 -48.00 -6.46 -8.39
C SER A 113 -48.79 -7.32 -9.38
N GLY A 114 -49.43 -8.36 -8.85
CA GLY A 114 -49.78 -9.61 -9.53
C GLY A 114 -50.95 -9.58 -10.53
N PRO A 115 -51.36 -10.76 -11.02
CA PRO A 115 -52.09 -10.89 -12.28
C PRO A 115 -53.62 -10.92 -12.10
N SER A 116 -54.35 -10.56 -13.17
CA SER A 116 -55.45 -11.34 -13.76
C SER A 116 -56.53 -10.47 -14.43
N GLY A 117 -57.04 -10.99 -15.55
CA GLY A 117 -58.49 -11.00 -15.85
C GLY A 117 -59.12 -9.76 -16.47
N SER A 118 -59.64 -9.94 -17.68
CA SER A 118 -60.41 -8.99 -18.50
C SER A 118 -61.60 -8.31 -17.81
N TYR A 119 -61.69 -6.97 -17.93
CA TYR A 119 -62.80 -6.14 -17.46
C TYR A 119 -63.63 -5.60 -18.63
N THR A 120 -64.80 -6.18 -18.89
CA THR A 120 -65.76 -5.60 -19.88
C THR A 120 -67.09 -5.18 -19.24
N ARG A 121 -67.13 -4.90 -17.93
CA ARG A 121 -68.35 -4.42 -17.25
C ARG A 121 -68.17 -3.21 -16.30
N TYR A 122 -66.97 -2.63 -16.20
CA TYR A 122 -66.69 -1.50 -15.28
C TYR A 122 -66.61 -0.11 -15.94
N ALA A 123 -66.88 0.02 -17.25
CA ALA A 123 -66.78 1.29 -17.97
C ALA A 123 -67.76 2.38 -17.46
N ILE A 124 -68.88 2.00 -16.85
CA ILE A 124 -69.90 2.96 -16.38
C ILE A 124 -69.54 3.55 -15.00
N PHE A 125 -68.86 2.78 -14.14
CA PHE A 125 -68.40 3.27 -12.83
C PHE A 125 -67.16 4.18 -12.95
N ILE A 126 -66.33 3.98 -13.99
CA ILE A 126 -65.15 4.82 -14.26
C ILE A 126 -65.56 6.26 -14.62
N ALA A 127 -66.67 6.45 -15.36
CA ALA A 127 -67.12 7.79 -15.75
C ALA A 127 -67.60 8.63 -14.56
N ILE A 128 -68.30 8.01 -13.59
CA ILE A 128 -68.78 8.71 -12.39
C ILE A 128 -67.61 9.01 -11.44
N SER A 129 -66.66 8.09 -11.33
CA SER A 129 -65.45 8.29 -10.52
C SER A 129 -64.57 9.41 -11.09
N LEU A 130 -64.47 9.54 -12.43
CA LEU A 130 -63.69 10.59 -13.10
C LEU A 130 -64.20 12.01 -12.80
N VAL A 131 -65.53 12.19 -12.72
CA VAL A 131 -66.13 13.49 -12.40
C VAL A 131 -65.93 13.84 -10.92
N ALA A 132 -66.03 12.87 -10.02
CA ALA A 132 -65.75 13.07 -8.60
C ALA A 132 -64.26 13.38 -8.35
N THR A 133 -63.34 12.71 -9.05
CA THR A 133 -61.90 13.01 -8.97
C THR A 133 -61.54 14.35 -9.57
N LEU A 134 -62.24 14.83 -10.61
CA LEU A 134 -62.00 16.15 -11.18
C LEU A 134 -62.43 17.27 -10.23
N LEU A 135 -63.55 17.09 -9.52
CA LEU A 135 -64.02 18.03 -8.50
C LEU A 135 -63.14 18.01 -7.24
N LEU A 136 -62.63 16.83 -6.84
CA LEU A 136 -61.63 16.72 -5.77
C LEU A 136 -60.27 17.32 -6.18
N TRP A 137 -59.84 17.17 -7.43
CA TRP A 137 -58.59 17.74 -7.95
C TRP A 137 -58.65 19.28 -8.03
N LEU A 138 -59.79 19.85 -8.44
CA LEU A 138 -59.99 21.30 -8.43
C LEU A 138 -60.06 21.87 -7.01
N GLY A 139 -60.64 21.13 -6.04
CA GLY A 139 -60.60 21.49 -4.63
C GLY A 139 -59.21 21.40 -3.99
N PHE A 140 -58.39 20.42 -4.41
CA PHE A 140 -57.04 20.19 -3.89
C PHE A 140 -56.01 21.21 -4.43
N ASN A 141 -56.16 21.65 -5.69
CA ASN A 141 -55.27 22.66 -6.28
C ASN A 141 -55.49 24.07 -5.71
N HIS A 142 -56.67 24.37 -5.14
CA HIS A 142 -56.92 25.66 -4.52
C HIS A 142 -56.40 25.76 -3.06
N PHE A 143 -56.01 24.63 -2.46
CA PHE A 143 -55.49 24.53 -1.09
C PHE A 143 -54.01 24.11 -1.02
N SER A 144 -53.37 23.83 -2.16
CA SER A 144 -51.95 23.48 -2.28
C SER A 144 -51.14 24.69 -2.77
N SER A 145 -51.23 25.82 -2.05
CA SER A 145 -50.19 26.85 -2.13
C SER A 145 -49.10 26.46 -1.14
N GLU A 146 -48.35 25.42 -1.51
CA GLU A 146 -47.14 25.03 -0.79
C GLU A 146 -46.07 26.07 -1.15
N GLN A 147 -45.70 26.88 -0.16
CA GLN A 147 -44.64 27.87 -0.24
C GLN A 147 -43.38 27.20 -0.81
N GLN A 148 -42.83 27.75 -1.89
CA GLN A 148 -41.47 27.46 -2.32
C GLN A 148 -40.53 27.76 -1.14
N VAL A 149 -40.09 26.70 -0.46
CA VAL A 149 -38.90 26.76 0.40
C VAL A 149 -37.74 27.08 -0.55
N PRO A 150 -37.02 28.20 -0.36
CA PRO A 150 -35.85 28.50 -1.18
C PRO A 150 -34.89 27.32 -1.06
N SER A 151 -34.52 26.73 -2.20
CA SER A 151 -33.42 25.78 -2.26
C SER A 151 -32.18 26.46 -1.72
N GLU A 152 -31.76 26.08 -0.51
CA GLU A 152 -30.42 26.43 -0.04
C GLU A 152 -29.42 25.96 -1.10
N PRO A 153 -28.47 26.82 -1.52
CA PRO A 153 -27.41 26.37 -2.38
C PRO A 153 -26.71 25.21 -1.67
N LEU A 154 -26.54 24.10 -2.41
CA LEU A 154 -25.64 23.00 -2.03
C LEU A 154 -24.41 23.62 -1.38
N SER A 155 -24.22 23.33 -0.09
CA SER A 155 -23.00 23.74 0.60
C SER A 155 -21.82 23.26 -0.26
N PRO A 156 -20.82 24.12 -0.52
CA PRO A 156 -19.63 23.66 -1.22
C PRO A 156 -19.11 22.43 -0.48
N LEU A 157 -18.70 21.39 -1.22
CA LEU A 157 -17.92 20.27 -0.67
C LEU A 157 -16.92 20.91 0.30
N VAL A 158 -17.06 20.64 1.60
CA VAL A 158 -16.12 21.16 2.59
C VAL A 158 -14.79 20.52 2.23
N THR A 159 -13.98 21.27 1.51
CA THR A 159 -12.63 20.84 1.21
C THR A 159 -11.93 20.88 2.55
N GLU A 160 -11.70 19.71 3.14
CA GLU A 160 -10.94 19.58 4.37
C GLU A 160 -9.69 20.43 4.22
N THR A 161 -9.57 21.45 5.08
CA THR A 161 -8.51 22.43 4.94
C THR A 161 -7.20 21.77 5.34
N LYS A 162 -6.44 21.33 4.35
CA LYS A 162 -5.08 20.80 4.53
C LYS A 162 -4.13 21.94 4.87
N LEU A 163 -3.51 21.86 6.04
CA LEU A 163 -2.50 22.79 6.53
C LEU A 163 -1.12 22.14 6.46
N LYS A 164 -0.13 22.84 5.91
CA LYS A 164 1.27 22.42 6.02
C LYS A 164 1.79 22.79 7.41
N VAL A 165 2.17 21.80 8.21
CA VAL A 165 2.60 21.99 9.61
C VAL A 165 4.11 22.18 9.67
N THR A 166 4.85 21.46 8.84
CA THR A 166 6.31 21.48 8.77
C THR A 166 6.77 21.48 7.31
N ASN A 167 8.05 21.82 7.10
CA ASN A 167 8.67 21.94 5.78
C ASN A 167 10.19 21.77 5.84
N TYR A 168 10.70 20.98 6.80
CA TYR A 168 12.14 20.84 6.99
C TYR A 168 12.73 19.90 5.95
N GLY A 169 13.96 20.15 5.52
CA GLY A 169 14.65 19.25 4.60
C GLY A 169 14.85 17.86 5.23
N GLY A 170 14.72 16.81 4.42
CA GLY A 170 14.89 15.43 4.87
C GLY A 170 13.57 14.72 5.14
N VAL A 171 13.57 13.79 6.09
CA VAL A 171 12.43 12.91 6.37
C VAL A 171 11.94 13.14 7.80
N GLU A 172 10.73 13.69 7.91
CA GLU A 172 9.97 13.80 9.15
C GLU A 172 9.05 12.58 9.26
N GLU A 173 9.08 11.87 10.39
CA GLU A 173 8.37 10.61 10.60
C GLU A 173 7.98 10.41 12.06
N HIS A 174 7.25 9.32 12.35
CA HIS A 174 6.85 8.93 13.71
C HIS A 174 6.35 10.13 14.54
N ILE A 175 5.18 10.66 14.15
CA ILE A 175 4.61 11.85 14.77
C ILE A 175 3.72 11.50 15.97
N ALA A 176 3.69 12.39 16.96
CA ALA A 176 2.76 12.34 18.08
C ALA A 176 2.42 13.75 18.55
N VAL A 177 1.14 14.12 18.47
CA VAL A 177 0.64 15.37 19.05
C VAL A 177 0.45 15.21 20.57
N SER A 178 0.76 16.27 21.32
CA SER A 178 0.51 16.32 22.77
C SER A 178 -0.98 16.34 23.08
N HIS A 179 -1.34 15.91 24.29
CA HIS A 179 -2.73 15.87 24.74
C HIS A 179 -3.36 17.27 24.72
N ASP A 180 -2.63 18.30 25.15
CA ASP A 180 -3.07 19.71 25.09
C ASP A 180 -3.20 20.27 23.65
N GLY A 181 -2.75 19.53 22.63
CA GLY A 181 -2.75 19.93 21.23
C GLY A 181 -1.78 21.06 20.88
N GLN A 182 -0.89 21.47 21.80
CA GLN A 182 0.02 22.58 21.58
C GLN A 182 1.35 22.18 20.96
N ARG A 183 1.76 20.92 21.08
CA ARG A 183 3.09 20.44 20.69
C ARG A 183 3.00 19.20 19.81
N LEU A 184 3.93 19.09 18.87
CA LEU A 184 4.11 17.94 18.00
C LEU A 184 5.51 17.37 18.22
N ALA A 185 5.59 16.16 18.75
CA ALA A 185 6.82 15.39 18.75
C ALA A 185 6.95 14.65 17.41
N MET A 186 8.15 14.59 16.85
CA MET A 186 8.42 13.88 15.61
C MET A 186 9.83 13.32 15.60
N GLN A 187 10.03 12.22 14.88
CA GLN A 187 11.35 11.86 14.40
C GLN A 187 11.71 12.73 13.19
N TRP A 188 12.92 13.28 13.15
CA TRP A 188 13.44 13.95 11.96
C TRP A 188 14.83 13.42 11.60
N ARG A 189 15.03 13.12 10.31
CA ARG A 189 16.33 12.76 9.71
C ARG A 189 16.72 13.83 8.69
N ASP A 190 17.65 14.69 9.08
CA ASP A 190 18.32 15.65 8.20
C ASP A 190 19.63 15.07 7.68
N ASN A 191 19.60 14.49 6.46
CA ASN A 191 20.76 13.93 5.74
C ASN A 191 21.64 12.92 6.52
N SER A 192 21.25 12.57 7.73
CA SER A 192 21.87 11.63 8.64
C SER A 192 21.09 10.32 8.62
N LEU A 193 21.81 9.22 8.83
CA LEU A 193 21.16 7.91 8.91
C LEU A 193 20.35 7.70 10.18
N SER A 194 20.68 8.42 11.26
CA SER A 194 20.04 8.28 12.57
C SER A 194 19.02 9.39 12.82
N GLY A 195 17.75 9.04 12.88
CA GLY A 195 16.68 9.97 13.24
C GLY A 195 16.74 10.36 14.72
N LYS A 196 16.43 11.62 15.00
CA LYS A 196 16.31 12.16 16.36
C LYS A 196 14.89 12.63 16.62
N ILE A 197 14.55 12.74 17.90
CA ILE A 197 13.26 13.25 18.32
C ILE A 197 13.32 14.75 18.54
N TYR A 198 12.42 15.47 17.88
CA TYR A 198 12.24 16.91 18.02
C TYR A 198 10.82 17.23 18.45
N ILE A 199 10.65 18.36 19.14
CA ILE A 199 9.34 18.95 19.45
C ILE A 199 9.19 20.26 18.68
N LYS A 200 8.03 20.43 18.05
CA LYS A 200 7.56 21.68 17.44
C LYS A 200 6.36 22.23 18.21
N GLU A 201 6.38 23.52 18.52
CA GLU A 201 5.19 24.24 19.00
C GLU A 201 4.22 24.48 17.83
N LEU A 202 2.98 24.03 17.98
CA LEU A 202 1.93 24.14 16.96
C LEU A 202 1.24 25.51 16.95
N SER A 203 1.29 26.23 18.07
CA SER A 203 0.73 27.58 18.21
C SER A 203 1.51 28.65 17.42
N GLN A 204 2.74 28.36 17.02
CA GLN A 204 3.66 29.28 16.36
C GLN A 204 4.22 28.64 15.09
N LEU A 205 3.83 29.16 13.93
CA LEU A 205 4.21 28.60 12.63
C LEU A 205 5.74 28.45 12.47
N ASP A 206 6.49 29.48 12.86
CA ASP A 206 7.95 29.56 12.72
C ASP A 206 8.73 29.17 14.00
N ALA A 207 8.09 28.46 14.94
CA ALA A 207 8.79 28.01 16.14
C ALA A 207 10.00 27.12 15.80
N PRO A 208 11.15 27.34 16.45
CA PRO A 208 12.31 26.48 16.28
C PRO A 208 12.02 25.07 16.82
N LEU A 209 12.63 24.05 16.20
CA LEU A 209 12.58 22.69 16.71
C LEU A 209 13.42 22.56 17.98
N THR A 210 12.85 21.96 19.01
CA THR A 210 13.58 21.61 20.23
C THR A 210 14.06 20.17 20.13
N LEU A 211 15.38 19.94 20.11
CA LEU A 211 15.95 18.59 20.14
C LEU A 211 15.75 17.98 21.52
N ILE A 212 15.13 16.80 21.57
CA ILE A 212 14.82 16.10 22.83
C ILE A 212 15.71 14.91 23.05
N SER A 213 16.40 14.40 22.02
CA SER A 213 17.19 13.18 22.13
C SER A 213 18.64 13.42 21.69
N PHE A 214 19.58 13.36 22.64
CA PHE A 214 20.95 13.90 22.45
C PHE A 214 22.01 12.87 22.06
N GLU A 215 21.71 11.59 22.26
CA GLU A 215 22.69 10.54 21.95
C GLU A 215 22.78 10.29 20.46
N ASN A 216 23.93 9.85 19.97
CA ASN A 216 24.11 9.54 18.55
C ASN A 216 23.55 8.16 18.16
N ASN A 217 22.27 7.93 18.45
CA ASN A 217 21.53 6.70 18.18
C ASN A 217 20.33 6.95 17.25
N GLU A 218 19.81 5.90 16.59
CA GLU A 218 18.52 5.98 15.90
C GLU A 218 17.40 6.02 16.94
N GLU A 219 16.57 7.06 16.93
CA GLU A 219 15.52 7.28 17.92
C GLU A 219 14.20 7.61 17.23
N ALA A 220 13.13 6.93 17.61
CA ALA A 220 11.86 6.91 16.87
C ALA A 220 10.63 6.70 17.78
N SER A 221 9.44 6.73 17.19
CA SER A 221 8.15 6.41 17.84
C SER A 221 7.92 7.18 19.16
N PRO A 222 7.91 8.53 19.16
CA PRO A 222 7.59 9.31 20.34
C PRO A 222 6.13 9.09 20.79
N ALA A 223 5.87 9.17 22.09
CA ALA A 223 4.54 9.14 22.69
C ALA A 223 4.50 10.02 23.94
N TRP A 224 3.48 10.87 24.06
CA TRP A 224 3.33 11.83 25.16
C TRP A 224 2.68 11.21 26.39
N SER A 225 3.11 11.61 27.59
CA SER A 225 2.33 11.39 28.82
C SER A 225 1.03 12.17 28.78
N LEU A 226 0.03 11.77 29.58
CA LEU A 226 -1.25 12.47 29.65
C LEU A 226 -1.08 13.93 30.13
N SER A 227 -0.12 14.17 31.02
CA SER A 227 0.24 15.51 31.50
C SER A 227 1.15 16.30 30.56
N ASP A 228 1.61 15.71 29.45
CA ASP A 228 2.55 16.27 28.49
C ASP A 228 3.90 16.75 29.11
N ASP A 229 4.28 16.18 30.27
CA ASP A 229 5.54 16.45 30.99
C ASP A 229 6.67 15.47 30.64
N LYS A 230 6.32 14.33 30.01
CA LYS A 230 7.24 13.26 29.65
C LYS A 230 6.98 12.79 28.23
N LEU A 231 8.04 12.25 27.64
CA LEU A 231 8.01 11.66 26.31
C LEU A 231 8.64 10.26 26.35
N ALA A 232 7.86 9.26 25.98
CA ALA A 232 8.35 7.91 25.73
C ALA A 232 8.81 7.80 24.27
N TYR A 233 9.85 7.02 24.01
CA TYR A 233 10.39 6.83 22.66
C TYR A 233 11.22 5.55 22.59
N VAL A 234 11.51 5.11 21.37
CA VAL A 234 12.43 4.00 21.09
C VAL A 234 13.82 4.53 20.78
N ARG A 235 14.85 3.87 21.30
CA ARG A 235 16.26 4.08 20.93
C ARG A 235 16.87 2.76 20.46
N LEU A 236 17.56 2.77 19.32
CA LEU A 236 18.42 1.67 18.91
C LEU A 236 19.84 1.93 19.37
N ASP A 237 20.43 0.98 20.11
CA ASP A 237 21.84 1.03 20.43
C ASP A 237 22.72 0.73 19.19
N GLN A 238 24.04 0.89 19.34
CA GLN A 238 24.99 0.66 18.25
C GLN A 238 25.02 -0.79 17.74
N ALA A 239 24.60 -1.76 18.56
CA ALA A 239 24.47 -3.17 18.15
C ALA A 239 23.11 -3.45 17.46
N GLY A 240 22.23 -2.45 17.37
CA GLY A 240 20.89 -2.58 16.82
C GLY A 240 19.86 -3.14 17.80
N GLY A 241 20.19 -3.21 19.08
CA GLY A 241 19.28 -3.55 20.17
C GLY A 241 18.26 -2.44 20.41
N CYS A 242 16.99 -2.80 20.60
CA CYS A 242 15.88 -1.86 20.77
C CYS A 242 15.64 -1.59 22.26
N GLN A 243 15.58 -0.31 22.64
CA GLN A 243 15.24 0.15 23.98
C GLN A 243 13.99 1.01 23.97
N VAL A 244 13.09 0.81 24.95
CA VAL A 244 12.03 1.75 25.29
C VAL A 244 12.55 2.67 26.38
N ARG A 245 12.46 3.97 26.15
CA ARG A 245 12.98 5.01 27.03
C ARG A 245 11.92 6.04 27.33
N VAL A 246 12.04 6.70 28.48
CA VAL A 246 11.15 7.77 28.92
C VAL A 246 11.99 8.94 29.37
N ARG A 247 11.72 10.11 28.79
CA ARG A 247 12.37 11.35 29.16
C ARG A 247 11.40 12.29 29.85
N ASN A 248 11.79 12.83 31.00
CA ASN A 248 11.08 13.94 31.65
C ASN A 248 11.57 15.25 31.03
N LEU A 249 10.65 16.10 30.58
CA LEU A 249 10.98 17.31 29.83
C LEU A 249 11.40 18.48 30.74
N LEU A 250 11.07 18.44 32.04
CA LEU A 250 11.41 19.50 33.00
C LEU A 250 12.84 19.37 33.53
N ASP A 251 13.20 18.16 33.98
CA ASP A 251 14.52 17.89 34.56
C ASP A 251 15.48 17.15 33.61
N ASN A 252 15.00 16.80 32.42
CA ASN A 252 15.76 16.13 31.36
C ASN A 252 16.31 14.75 31.73
N THR A 253 15.71 14.09 32.73
CA THR A 253 16.07 12.72 33.11
C THR A 253 15.62 11.72 32.04
N ASP A 254 16.46 10.72 31.76
CA ASP A 254 16.24 9.73 30.69
C ASP A 254 16.30 8.31 31.27
N GLN A 255 15.14 7.70 31.44
CA GLN A 255 14.96 6.39 32.08
C GLN A 255 14.83 5.27 31.04
N LEU A 256 15.56 4.17 31.23
CA LEU A 256 15.35 2.92 30.49
C LEU A 256 14.17 2.15 31.09
N ILE A 257 13.21 1.78 30.25
CA ILE A 257 12.03 0.98 30.64
C ILE A 257 12.19 -0.47 30.20
N ALA A 258 12.60 -0.71 28.96
CA ALA A 258 12.77 -2.05 28.41
C ALA A 258 13.93 -2.08 27.40
N SER A 259 14.59 -3.23 27.25
CA SER A 259 15.70 -3.46 26.29
C SER A 259 15.42 -4.59 25.29
N ASP A 260 14.18 -5.08 25.28
CA ASP A 260 13.70 -6.20 24.49
C ASP A 260 12.57 -5.79 23.55
N CYS A 261 12.49 -4.51 23.17
CA CYS A 261 11.47 -4.07 22.22
C CYS A 261 11.75 -4.58 20.80
N PHE A 262 10.71 -4.54 19.98
CA PHE A 262 10.81 -4.79 18.56
C PHE A 262 10.73 -3.45 17.81
N TYR A 263 11.58 -3.26 16.81
CA TYR A 263 11.59 -2.06 15.99
C TYR A 263 11.70 -2.40 14.50
N ILE A 264 10.81 -1.77 13.72
CA ILE A 264 10.86 -1.71 12.27
C ILE A 264 10.65 -0.23 11.88
N PRO A 265 11.39 0.30 10.89
CA PRO A 265 11.15 1.66 10.39
C PRO A 265 9.68 1.93 10.04
N TYR A 266 9.22 3.16 10.29
CA TYR A 266 7.85 3.64 10.02
C TYR A 266 6.74 3.04 10.90
N LYS A 267 7.03 2.05 11.75
CA LYS A 267 6.03 1.41 12.61
C LYS A 267 6.04 2.03 14.01
N ARG A 268 4.87 2.44 14.52
CA ARG A 268 4.73 2.88 15.92
C ARG A 268 4.95 1.69 16.86
N ILE A 269 5.79 1.88 17.87
CA ILE A 269 6.22 0.81 18.79
C ILE A 269 5.71 1.03 20.22
N VAL A 270 5.59 2.29 20.65
CA VAL A 270 5.21 2.67 22.01
C VAL A 270 4.04 3.66 21.99
N SER A 271 3.15 3.55 22.98
CA SER A 271 2.05 4.49 23.23
C SER A 271 1.82 4.67 24.72
N TRP A 272 1.26 5.81 25.13
CA TRP A 272 0.89 6.07 26.51
C TRP A 272 -0.59 5.72 26.78
N SER A 273 -0.90 5.48 28.06
CA SER A 273 -2.28 5.52 28.56
C SER A 273 -2.95 6.85 28.25
N GLY A 274 -4.23 6.80 27.88
CA GLY A 274 -5.06 8.00 27.65
C GLY A 274 -5.73 8.55 28.91
N ILE A 275 -5.53 7.92 30.08
CA ILE A 275 -6.21 8.30 31.34
C ILE A 275 -5.26 8.53 32.52
N ASP A 276 -3.98 8.16 32.40
CA ASP A 276 -2.97 8.39 33.43
C ASP A 276 -1.53 8.48 32.86
N ASP A 277 -0.60 8.94 33.70
CA ASP A 277 0.84 8.96 33.39
C ASP A 277 1.57 7.67 33.81
N ASN A 278 0.86 6.71 34.40
CA ASN A 278 1.43 5.54 35.07
C ASN A 278 1.59 4.33 34.16
N ARG A 279 0.97 4.32 32.96
CA ARG A 279 0.97 3.15 32.08
C ARG A 279 1.44 3.45 30.66
N LEU A 280 2.26 2.54 30.13
CA LEU A 280 2.79 2.56 28.76
C LEU A 280 2.55 1.21 28.08
N LEU A 281 2.26 1.22 26.77
CA LEU A 281 2.31 0.03 25.92
C LEU A 281 3.56 0.03 25.07
N TYR A 282 4.15 -1.15 24.84
CA TYR A 282 5.20 -1.32 23.83
C TYR A 282 5.20 -2.71 23.19
N ALA A 283 5.71 -2.80 21.96
CA ALA A 283 5.92 -4.07 21.27
C ALA A 283 7.24 -4.73 21.73
N LYS A 284 7.15 -5.94 22.29
CA LYS A 284 8.27 -6.74 22.80
C LYS A 284 8.63 -7.87 21.85
N LYS A 285 9.91 -7.97 21.51
CA LYS A 285 10.47 -9.08 20.75
C LYS A 285 10.57 -10.33 21.63
N MET A 286 9.92 -11.41 21.20
CA MET A 286 10.07 -12.74 21.79
C MET A 286 10.89 -13.64 20.85
N GLN A 287 11.07 -14.91 21.22
CA GLN A 287 11.87 -15.86 20.43
C GLN A 287 11.30 -16.10 19.03
N ASP A 288 9.97 -16.18 18.92
CA ASP A 288 9.27 -16.59 17.70
C ASP A 288 8.11 -15.68 17.31
N ARG A 289 7.88 -14.55 17.99
CA ARG A 289 6.77 -13.60 17.74
C ARG A 289 7.08 -12.24 18.37
N VAL A 290 6.23 -11.25 18.11
CA VAL A 290 6.27 -9.94 18.79
C VAL A 290 4.92 -9.71 19.45
N ALA A 291 4.91 -9.52 20.77
CA ALA A 291 3.69 -9.33 21.56
C ALA A 291 3.69 -7.95 22.23
N LEU A 292 2.51 -7.46 22.59
CA LEU A 292 2.35 -6.18 23.27
C LEU A 292 2.44 -6.34 24.78
N MET A 293 3.16 -5.41 25.41
CA MET A 293 3.38 -5.35 26.84
C MET A 293 2.87 -4.03 27.40
N ALA A 294 2.17 -4.08 28.53
CA ALA A 294 1.88 -2.94 29.38
C ALA A 294 2.92 -2.83 30.50
N TYR A 295 3.47 -1.64 30.70
CA TYR A 295 4.37 -1.32 31.80
C TYR A 295 3.68 -0.36 32.78
N SER A 296 3.87 -0.58 34.09
CA SER A 296 3.38 0.30 35.15
C SER A 296 4.55 0.95 35.90
N PHE A 297 4.54 2.28 36.05
CA PHE A 297 5.60 3.00 36.77
C PHE A 297 5.54 2.79 38.29
N ASP A 298 4.34 2.67 38.86
CA ASP A 298 4.14 2.44 40.30
C ASP A 298 4.70 1.09 40.75
N THR A 299 4.47 0.04 39.96
CA THR A 299 4.85 -1.33 40.30
C THR A 299 6.16 -1.78 39.65
N GLN A 300 6.59 -1.06 38.60
CA GLN A 300 7.72 -1.42 37.73
C GLN A 300 7.57 -2.81 37.11
N GLN A 301 6.33 -3.27 36.90
CA GLN A 301 6.02 -4.56 36.32
C GLN A 301 5.65 -4.44 34.84
N HIS A 302 5.98 -5.49 34.09
CA HIS A 302 5.60 -5.67 32.69
C HIS A 302 4.55 -6.78 32.59
N GLN A 303 3.40 -6.49 32.01
CA GLN A 303 2.31 -7.44 31.78
C GLN A 303 2.05 -7.59 30.29
N GLN A 304 2.00 -8.82 29.79
CA GLN A 304 1.62 -9.08 28.40
C GLN A 304 0.11 -8.83 28.22
N VAL A 305 -0.26 -8.10 27.16
CA VAL A 305 -1.65 -7.69 26.90
C VAL A 305 -2.18 -8.15 25.53
N SER A 306 -1.32 -8.60 24.62
CA SER A 306 -1.71 -9.30 23.39
C SER A 306 -1.06 -10.69 23.33
N PHE A 307 -1.72 -11.64 22.65
CA PHE A 307 -1.29 -13.04 22.61
C PHE A 307 -1.24 -13.58 21.17
N PRO A 308 -0.32 -13.04 20.33
CA PRO A 308 -0.22 -13.44 18.93
C PRO A 308 0.23 -14.89 18.78
N ASP A 309 -0.13 -15.53 17.65
CA ASP A 309 0.36 -16.86 17.30
C ASP A 309 1.86 -16.83 16.98
N LYS A 310 2.42 -18.01 16.74
CA LYS A 310 3.82 -18.15 16.34
C LYS A 310 4.07 -17.42 15.01
N ASN A 311 5.19 -16.69 14.96
CA ASN A 311 5.66 -15.84 13.87
C ASN A 311 4.82 -14.59 13.59
N GLU A 312 3.75 -14.33 14.35
CA GLU A 312 2.97 -13.09 14.20
C GLU A 312 3.65 -11.93 14.92
N ILE A 313 3.38 -10.71 14.42
CA ILE A 313 3.97 -9.48 14.94
C ILE A 313 2.85 -8.49 15.27
N ASP A 314 2.66 -8.21 16.56
CA ASP A 314 1.77 -7.15 17.03
C ASP A 314 2.56 -5.85 17.26
N TYR A 315 2.07 -4.73 16.71
CA TYR A 315 2.68 -3.41 16.85
C TYR A 315 1.62 -2.28 16.76
N ALA A 316 2.07 -1.02 16.83
CA ALA A 316 1.23 0.19 16.85
C ALA A 316 0.13 0.16 17.94
N PRO A 317 0.46 -0.25 19.18
CA PRO A 317 -0.54 -0.34 20.24
C PRO A 317 -1.21 1.01 20.50
N LYS A 318 -2.49 0.98 20.88
CA LYS A 318 -3.21 2.13 21.45
C LYS A 318 -4.35 1.66 22.34
N TRP A 319 -4.39 2.15 23.58
CA TRP A 319 -5.56 1.99 24.43
C TRP A 319 -6.69 2.92 24.00
N LEU A 320 -7.93 2.46 24.14
CA LEU A 320 -9.16 3.18 23.82
C LEU A 320 -10.16 3.06 24.98
N GLU A 321 -11.17 3.94 25.01
CA GLU A 321 -12.31 3.89 25.95
C GLU A 321 -11.88 3.75 27.42
N GLN A 322 -11.21 4.77 27.95
CA GLN A 322 -10.66 4.74 29.31
C GLN A 322 -9.73 3.53 29.55
N ASP A 323 -8.95 3.16 28.54
CA ASP A 323 -8.03 2.02 28.51
C ASP A 323 -8.67 0.65 28.79
N THR A 324 -9.96 0.49 28.52
CA THR A 324 -10.64 -0.80 28.62
C THR A 324 -10.53 -1.63 27.34
N GLN A 325 -10.24 -0.99 26.21
CA GLN A 325 -10.05 -1.63 24.90
C GLN A 325 -8.62 -1.40 24.42
N LEU A 326 -8.11 -2.34 23.62
CA LEU A 326 -6.78 -2.28 23.04
C LEU A 326 -6.87 -2.43 21.52
N ALA A 327 -6.41 -1.44 20.78
CA ALA A 327 -6.25 -1.53 19.33
C ALA A 327 -4.78 -1.70 18.96
N PHE A 328 -4.50 -2.48 17.92
CA PHE A 328 -3.15 -2.70 17.41
C PHE A 328 -3.18 -3.25 15.97
N ILE A 329 -2.03 -3.21 15.30
CA ILE A 329 -1.86 -3.85 14.01
C ILE A 329 -1.16 -5.19 14.23
N ARG A 330 -1.71 -6.25 13.63
CA ARG A 330 -1.11 -7.59 13.60
C ARG A 330 -0.65 -7.91 12.19
N GLU A 331 0.63 -8.19 12.01
CA GLU A 331 1.19 -8.77 10.78
C GLU A 331 1.21 -10.30 10.90
N ARG A 332 0.54 -10.98 9.97
CA ARG A 332 0.41 -12.44 9.98
C ARG A 332 1.58 -13.08 9.24
N ALA A 333 2.24 -14.01 9.92
CA ALA A 333 3.43 -14.69 9.42
C ALA A 333 3.27 -15.41 8.09
N ALA A 334 2.10 -16.05 7.87
CA ALA A 334 1.87 -16.87 6.69
C ALA A 334 1.84 -16.03 5.41
N SER A 335 1.21 -14.85 5.48
CA SER A 335 0.83 -14.08 4.31
C SER A 335 1.49 -12.71 4.18
N ASN A 336 2.20 -12.27 5.22
CA ASN A 336 2.64 -10.88 5.41
C ASN A 336 1.49 -9.88 5.23
N LEU A 337 0.25 -10.32 5.42
CA LEU A 337 -0.93 -9.47 5.41
C LEU A 337 -1.16 -8.94 6.82
N LEU A 338 -1.71 -7.73 6.88
CA LEU A 338 -1.91 -7.01 8.12
C LEU A 338 -3.38 -6.85 8.42
N ASN A 339 -3.69 -6.99 9.71
CA ASN A 339 -5.02 -6.79 10.27
C ASN A 339 -4.97 -5.63 11.25
N LEU A 340 -6.00 -4.77 11.24
CA LEU A 340 -6.25 -3.85 12.33
C LEU A 340 -7.16 -4.55 13.33
N VAL A 341 -6.66 -4.79 14.54
CA VAL A 341 -7.35 -5.57 15.58
C VAL A 341 -7.83 -4.64 16.67
N LEU A 342 -9.08 -4.83 17.11
CA LEU A 342 -9.66 -4.22 18.29
C LEU A 342 -9.99 -5.33 19.30
N GLN A 343 -9.29 -5.33 20.42
CA GLN A 343 -9.49 -6.24 21.54
C GLN A 343 -10.34 -5.57 22.63
N ASP A 344 -11.39 -6.24 23.09
CA ASP A 344 -12.24 -5.76 24.19
C ASP A 344 -11.62 -6.03 25.58
N GLY A 345 -12.29 -5.57 26.64
CA GLY A 345 -11.83 -5.76 28.02
C GLY A 345 -11.81 -7.21 28.51
N ASN A 346 -12.44 -8.15 27.79
CA ASN A 346 -12.40 -9.58 28.06
C ASN A 346 -11.33 -10.31 27.24
N GLY A 347 -10.61 -9.60 26.36
CA GLY A 347 -9.62 -10.17 25.45
C GLY A 347 -10.19 -10.71 24.15
N ILE A 348 -11.45 -10.41 23.81
CA ILE A 348 -12.06 -10.83 22.54
C ILE A 348 -11.58 -9.89 21.43
N GLU A 349 -10.98 -10.46 20.39
CA GLU A 349 -10.43 -9.73 19.25
C GLU A 349 -11.45 -9.61 18.10
N HIS A 350 -11.59 -8.40 17.55
CA HIS A 350 -12.36 -8.08 16.36
C HIS A 350 -11.45 -7.45 15.31
N GLU A 351 -11.42 -8.01 14.10
CA GLU A 351 -10.60 -7.49 13.00
C GLU A 351 -11.39 -6.42 12.21
N LEU A 352 -11.01 -5.15 12.36
CA LEU A 352 -11.62 -4.00 11.67
C LEU A 352 -11.17 -3.88 10.21
N ILE A 353 -9.93 -4.27 9.93
CA ILE A 353 -9.39 -4.48 8.58
C ILE A 353 -8.77 -5.87 8.57
N GLN A 354 -9.05 -6.64 7.51
CA GLN A 354 -8.52 -7.99 7.33
C GLN A 354 -7.68 -8.07 6.07
N ASN A 355 -6.62 -8.86 6.12
CA ASN A 355 -5.85 -9.30 4.97
C ASN A 355 -5.32 -8.14 4.10
N SER A 356 -4.98 -7.01 4.72
CA SER A 356 -4.50 -5.85 3.99
C SER A 356 -3.03 -6.06 3.59
N PRO A 357 -2.64 -5.77 2.33
CA PRO A 357 -1.24 -5.86 1.91
C PRO A 357 -0.30 -4.89 2.65
N SER A 358 -0.84 -3.81 3.23
CA SER A 358 -0.08 -2.85 4.02
C SER A 358 -1.02 -2.06 4.92
N ILE A 359 -0.69 -2.03 6.22
CA ILE A 359 -1.19 -1.03 7.16
C ILE A 359 0.05 -0.39 7.79
N VAL A 360 0.24 0.92 7.61
CA VAL A 360 1.43 1.62 8.12
C VAL A 360 1.23 1.98 9.57
N ASP A 361 0.18 2.74 9.84
CA ASP A 361 -0.17 3.27 11.16
C ASP A 361 -1.70 3.50 11.23
N PHE A 362 -2.21 3.69 12.44
CA PHE A 362 -3.57 4.15 12.67
C PHE A 362 -3.64 5.10 13.86
N ASP A 363 -4.67 5.92 13.91
CA ASP A 363 -5.05 6.60 15.15
C ASP A 363 -6.58 6.68 15.29
N TYR A 364 -7.08 6.93 16.50
CA TYR A 364 -8.50 6.94 16.83
C TYR A 364 -8.91 8.28 17.42
N SER A 365 -9.96 8.89 16.84
CA SER A 365 -10.64 10.04 17.41
C SER A 365 -11.75 9.59 18.35
N THR A 366 -11.68 10.00 19.61
CA THR A 366 -12.78 9.79 20.58
C THR A 366 -13.95 10.72 20.28
N ARG A 367 -13.67 11.91 19.75
CA ARG A 367 -14.68 12.90 19.33
C ARG A 367 -15.55 12.36 18.20
N ASP A 368 -14.92 11.84 17.15
CA ASP A 368 -15.62 11.41 15.93
C ASP A 368 -15.99 9.91 15.98
N GLN A 369 -15.46 9.17 16.96
CA GLN A 369 -15.59 7.71 17.10
C GLN A 369 -15.12 6.94 15.87
N LEU A 370 -14.01 7.40 15.29
CA LEU A 370 -13.45 6.88 14.03
C LEU A 370 -11.98 6.53 14.18
N PHE A 371 -11.60 5.40 13.60
CA PHE A 371 -10.23 5.09 13.25
C PHE A 371 -9.87 5.76 11.93
N TYR A 372 -8.74 6.45 11.92
CA TYR A 372 -8.02 6.86 10.73
C TYR A 372 -6.89 5.87 10.53
N VAL A 373 -6.87 5.21 9.38
CA VAL A 373 -5.94 4.11 9.12
C VAL A 373 -5.24 4.36 7.80
N ASN A 374 -3.92 4.30 7.80
CA ASN A 374 -3.15 4.37 6.58
C ASN A 374 -2.90 2.96 6.02
N ASN A 375 -3.54 2.65 4.91
CA ASN A 375 -3.49 1.36 4.25
C ASN A 375 -3.50 1.50 2.72
N LEU A 376 -3.40 0.36 2.02
CA LEU A 376 -3.49 0.33 0.56
C LEU A 376 -4.90 -0.04 0.07
N ASP A 377 -5.30 0.63 -1.01
CA ASP A 377 -6.38 0.20 -1.91
C ASP A 377 -5.78 0.06 -3.33
N GLY A 378 -5.72 -1.16 -3.84
CA GLY A 378 -4.91 -1.49 -5.01
C GLY A 378 -3.42 -1.20 -4.79
N ALA A 379 -2.86 -0.23 -5.52
CA ALA A 379 -1.52 0.32 -5.29
C ALA A 379 -1.52 1.75 -4.71
N ALA A 380 -2.70 2.33 -4.47
CA ALA A 380 -2.84 3.66 -3.89
C ALA A 380 -2.78 3.57 -2.37
N ALA A 381 -1.97 4.43 -1.74
CA ALA A 381 -2.05 4.67 -0.31
C ALA A 381 -3.27 5.55 -0.02
N ILE A 382 -4.09 5.14 0.94
CA ILE A 382 -5.30 5.83 1.36
C ILE A 382 -5.32 6.00 2.87
N ILE A 383 -6.11 6.96 3.33
CA ILE A 383 -6.43 7.12 4.75
C ILE A 383 -7.89 6.67 4.93
N SER A 384 -8.10 5.41 5.30
CA SER A 384 -9.42 4.85 5.58
C SER A 384 -10.00 5.45 6.86
N ARG A 385 -11.32 5.71 6.83
CA ARG A 385 -12.13 6.11 7.99
C ARG A 385 -13.01 4.92 8.39
N ILE A 386 -12.84 4.38 9.60
CA ILE A 386 -13.47 3.13 10.01
C ILE A 386 -14.12 3.29 11.37
N ARG A 387 -15.36 2.82 11.53
CA ARG A 387 -16.04 2.75 12.83
C ARG A 387 -15.64 1.48 13.58
N LYS A 388 -15.92 1.44 14.89
CA LYS A 388 -15.65 0.27 15.74
C LYS A 388 -16.39 -1.02 15.34
N ASP A 389 -17.50 -0.90 14.62
CA ASP A 389 -18.22 -2.06 14.08
C ASP A 389 -17.59 -2.60 12.77
N GLY A 390 -16.48 -2.00 12.31
CA GLY A 390 -15.79 -2.34 11.07
C GLY A 390 -16.37 -1.66 9.83
N SER A 391 -17.45 -0.87 9.96
CA SER A 391 -18.02 -0.14 8.82
C SER A 391 -17.06 0.94 8.32
N GLN A 392 -16.82 0.93 7.01
CA GLN A 392 -15.95 1.89 6.34
C GLN A 392 -16.75 3.10 5.84
N LEU A 393 -16.20 4.28 6.05
CA LEU A 393 -16.66 5.54 5.46
C LEU A 393 -15.81 5.89 4.24
N ALA A 394 -16.22 6.93 3.51
CA ALA A 394 -15.40 7.48 2.44
C ALA A 394 -14.00 7.82 3.00
N PRO A 395 -12.91 7.40 2.31
CA PRO A 395 -11.57 7.69 2.76
C PRO A 395 -11.31 9.20 2.78
N LEU A 396 -10.41 9.64 3.66
CA LEU A 396 -9.98 11.03 3.74
C LEU A 396 -9.29 11.42 2.43
N ALA A 397 -9.67 12.55 1.85
CA ALA A 397 -9.03 13.05 0.65
C ALA A 397 -7.62 13.56 0.98
N HIS A 398 -6.59 12.94 0.42
CA HIS A 398 -5.20 13.32 0.66
C HIS A 398 -4.39 13.34 -0.63
N ALA A 399 -3.17 13.85 -0.55
CA ALA A 399 -2.23 13.84 -1.66
C ALA A 399 -0.90 13.23 -1.19
N GLY A 400 -0.18 12.57 -2.09
CA GLY A 400 1.12 11.97 -1.76
C GLY A 400 1.01 10.58 -1.15
N LEU A 401 2.00 10.21 -0.34
CA LEU A 401 2.13 8.90 0.28
C LEU A 401 2.09 9.06 1.80
N PRO A 402 0.92 8.91 2.45
CA PRO A 402 0.80 9.03 3.89
C PRO A 402 1.64 7.95 4.57
N SER A 403 2.11 8.24 5.78
CA SER A 403 2.78 7.27 6.67
C SER A 403 2.21 7.35 8.09
N SER A 404 2.88 8.08 8.99
CA SER A 404 2.52 8.22 10.41
C SER A 404 1.25 9.05 10.59
N LEU A 405 0.39 8.66 11.53
CA LEU A 405 -0.89 9.32 11.83
C LEU A 405 -0.96 9.71 13.31
N SER A 406 -1.47 10.91 13.60
CA SER A 406 -1.73 11.34 14.98
C SER A 406 -2.93 12.28 15.06
N VAL A 407 -3.94 11.92 15.85
CA VAL A 407 -5.17 12.69 16.04
C VAL A 407 -5.07 13.58 17.27
N SER A 408 -5.51 14.84 17.13
CA SER A 408 -5.80 15.74 18.24
C SER A 408 -7.28 16.09 18.25
N ASP A 409 -8.04 15.49 19.18
CA ASP A 409 -9.45 15.81 19.36
C ASP A 409 -9.66 17.25 19.87
N ASN A 410 -8.72 17.76 20.69
CA ASN A 410 -8.73 19.14 21.18
C ASN A 410 -8.67 20.17 20.05
N ASN A 411 -7.86 19.92 19.02
CA ASN A 411 -7.75 20.80 17.86
C ASN A 411 -8.69 20.43 16.73
N ALA A 412 -9.40 19.30 16.81
CA ALA A 412 -10.15 18.73 15.69
C ALA A 412 -9.27 18.48 14.45
N MET A 413 -8.07 17.92 14.65
CA MET A 413 -7.08 17.76 13.59
C MET A 413 -6.54 16.33 13.53
N LEU A 414 -6.37 15.81 12.32
CA LEU A 414 -5.52 14.66 12.04
C LEU A 414 -4.20 15.16 11.45
N TYR A 415 -3.10 14.90 12.14
CA TYR A 415 -1.76 15.10 11.63
C TYR A 415 -1.32 13.86 10.86
N VAL A 416 -0.71 14.07 9.70
CA VAL A 416 -0.30 13.03 8.76
C VAL A 416 1.09 13.38 8.24
N THR A 417 2.02 12.45 8.33
CA THR A 417 3.27 12.54 7.57
C THR A 417 2.99 12.13 6.12
N GLU A 418 3.44 12.91 5.15
CA GLU A 418 3.33 12.59 3.73
C GLU A 418 4.68 12.57 3.04
N HIS A 419 4.99 11.45 2.37
CA HIS A 419 6.21 11.30 1.60
C HIS A 419 6.08 11.77 0.15
N ILE A 420 7.19 12.34 -0.32
CA ILE A 420 7.54 12.43 -1.73
C ILE A 420 8.67 11.43 -1.98
N SER A 421 8.31 10.22 -2.42
CA SER A 421 9.27 9.16 -2.73
C SER A 421 9.26 8.82 -4.22
N LYS A 422 10.45 8.82 -4.83
CA LYS A 422 10.63 8.39 -6.21
C LYS A 422 11.92 7.60 -6.36
N GLU A 423 11.82 6.41 -6.92
CA GLU A 423 12.95 5.54 -7.21
C GLU A 423 13.18 5.36 -8.70
N TYR A 424 14.42 5.02 -9.05
CA TYR A 424 14.79 4.60 -10.39
C TYR A 424 15.81 3.46 -10.33
N ILE A 425 15.91 2.72 -11.42
CA ILE A 425 16.86 1.62 -11.55
C ILE A 425 17.99 2.07 -12.47
N THR A 426 19.22 1.76 -12.10
CA THR A 426 20.40 2.00 -12.94
C THR A 426 21.26 0.75 -13.03
N GLN A 427 21.76 0.48 -14.23
CA GLN A 427 22.76 -0.54 -14.50
C GLN A 427 24.13 0.14 -14.51
N GLN A 428 25.05 -0.31 -13.67
CA GLN A 428 26.40 0.26 -13.55
C GLN A 428 27.47 -0.80 -13.77
N ALA A 429 28.52 -0.45 -14.50
CA ALA A 429 29.68 -1.32 -14.71
C ALA A 429 30.49 -1.51 -13.42
N TYR A 430 31.03 -2.71 -13.18
CA TYR A 430 31.87 -2.97 -12.01
C TYR A 430 33.19 -2.17 -12.01
N GLY A 431 33.76 -1.92 -13.20
CA GLY A 431 35.12 -1.38 -13.32
C GLY A 431 35.24 0.11 -12.98
N ASP A 432 34.47 0.96 -13.66
CA ASP A 432 34.55 2.42 -13.54
C ASP A 432 33.26 3.04 -12.95
N GLY A 433 32.28 2.22 -12.56
CA GLY A 433 30.98 2.67 -12.06
C GLY A 433 30.11 3.36 -13.10
N LYS A 434 30.47 3.31 -14.40
CA LYS A 434 29.73 3.99 -15.47
C LYS A 434 28.30 3.49 -15.55
N GLN A 435 27.35 4.43 -15.58
CA GLN A 435 25.95 4.13 -15.86
C GLN A 435 25.78 3.68 -17.31
N LEU A 436 25.39 2.42 -17.50
CA LEU A 436 25.14 1.79 -18.81
C LEU A 436 23.70 2.00 -19.26
N ARG A 437 22.75 1.96 -18.31
CA ARG A 437 21.32 2.04 -18.58
C ARG A 437 20.58 2.60 -17.38
N ARG A 438 19.55 3.41 -17.61
CA ARG A 438 18.67 3.96 -16.58
C ARG A 438 17.21 3.71 -16.94
N ILE A 439 16.41 3.26 -15.96
CA ILE A 439 14.97 3.06 -16.06
C ILE A 439 14.31 3.95 -15.01
N SER A 440 13.49 4.90 -15.45
CA SER A 440 12.79 5.84 -14.58
C SER A 440 11.50 6.30 -15.26
N SER A 441 10.50 6.68 -14.45
CA SER A 441 9.22 7.22 -14.87
C SER A 441 8.73 8.28 -13.86
N SER A 442 7.48 8.73 -13.97
CA SER A 442 6.83 9.53 -12.91
C SER A 442 6.37 8.69 -11.71
N SER A 443 6.47 7.36 -11.81
CA SER A 443 6.09 6.39 -10.79
C SER A 443 7.33 5.84 -10.08
N ARG A 444 7.11 4.97 -9.09
CA ARG A 444 8.17 4.29 -8.35
C ARG A 444 8.62 3.06 -9.14
N ASP A 445 9.86 3.07 -9.62
CA ASP A 445 10.45 1.95 -10.37
C ASP A 445 11.55 1.29 -9.52
N MET A 446 11.31 0.06 -9.06
CA MET A 446 12.14 -0.58 -8.04
C MET A 446 12.54 -2.01 -8.40
N TYR A 447 13.65 -2.46 -7.80
CA TYR A 447 14.08 -3.85 -7.71
C TYR A 447 14.23 -4.53 -9.08
N GLY A 448 14.96 -3.87 -9.98
CA GLY A 448 15.27 -4.42 -11.30
C GLY A 448 16.01 -5.76 -11.21
N LYS A 449 15.64 -6.70 -12.08
CA LYS A 449 16.31 -7.99 -12.29
C LYS A 449 16.62 -8.16 -13.77
N TYR A 450 17.88 -8.45 -14.08
CA TYR A 450 18.36 -8.63 -15.44
C TYR A 450 18.08 -10.06 -15.94
N ALA A 451 17.51 -10.18 -17.14
CA ALA A 451 17.32 -11.46 -17.81
C ALA A 451 18.51 -11.75 -18.75
N LYS A 452 19.40 -12.67 -18.37
CA LYS A 452 20.57 -13.03 -19.19
C LYS A 452 20.20 -13.58 -20.57
N ALA A 453 19.03 -14.21 -20.69
CA ALA A 453 18.56 -14.82 -21.94
C ALA A 453 18.37 -13.81 -23.09
N ASN A 454 17.91 -12.58 -22.80
CA ASN A 454 17.56 -11.59 -23.82
C ASN A 454 18.01 -10.14 -23.51
N GLY A 455 18.59 -9.90 -22.33
CA GLY A 455 19.10 -8.59 -21.92
C GLY A 455 18.03 -7.60 -21.44
N ASP A 456 16.82 -8.10 -21.19
CA ASP A 456 15.74 -7.30 -20.61
C ASP A 456 15.93 -7.10 -19.11
N ILE A 457 15.26 -6.08 -18.58
CA ILE A 457 15.18 -5.85 -17.14
C ILE A 457 13.72 -5.93 -16.75
N LEU A 458 13.39 -6.86 -15.86
CA LEU A 458 12.11 -6.91 -15.17
C LEU A 458 12.19 -6.07 -13.90
N PHE A 459 11.16 -5.30 -13.59
CA PHE A 459 11.15 -4.47 -12.40
C PHE A 459 9.73 -4.26 -11.87
N LEU A 460 9.64 -3.95 -10.57
CA LEU A 460 8.39 -3.65 -9.90
C LEU A 460 8.04 -2.18 -10.09
N SER A 461 6.80 -1.87 -10.45
CA SER A 461 6.36 -0.48 -10.59
C SER A 461 4.87 -0.27 -10.36
N ASN A 462 4.52 0.91 -9.84
CA ASN A 462 3.15 1.39 -9.62
C ASN A 462 2.69 2.38 -10.71
N ARG A 463 3.19 2.22 -11.95
CA ARG A 463 2.69 2.95 -13.14
C ARG A 463 1.23 2.67 -13.48
N SER A 464 0.68 1.57 -12.97
CA SER A 464 -0.72 1.16 -13.08
C SER A 464 -1.42 1.25 -11.73
N ALA A 465 -2.75 1.06 -11.71
CA ALA A 465 -3.55 1.00 -10.48
C ALA A 465 -3.09 -0.09 -9.49
N LEU A 466 -2.36 -1.10 -9.96
CA LEU A 466 -1.74 -2.17 -9.17
C LEU A 466 -0.21 -2.11 -9.30
N TRP A 467 0.49 -2.60 -8.28
CA TRP A 467 1.90 -2.96 -8.39
C TRP A 467 2.03 -4.09 -9.41
N SER A 468 2.84 -3.89 -10.43
CA SER A 468 3.00 -4.83 -11.54
C SER A 468 4.46 -5.03 -11.92
N ILE A 469 4.75 -6.14 -12.60
CA ILE A 469 6.05 -6.37 -13.23
C ILE A 469 6.05 -5.69 -14.60
N TRP A 470 7.02 -4.82 -14.79
CA TRP A 470 7.30 -4.16 -16.04
C TRP A 470 8.58 -4.74 -16.65
N ARG A 471 8.54 -5.00 -17.94
CA ARG A 471 9.68 -5.40 -18.76
C ARG A 471 10.21 -4.19 -19.49
N ASN A 472 11.51 -3.91 -19.39
CA ASN A 472 12.19 -2.94 -20.24
C ASN A 472 13.16 -3.64 -21.20
N ASN A 473 13.05 -3.36 -22.50
CA ASN A 473 13.85 -3.95 -23.58
C ASN A 473 14.88 -2.99 -24.20
N LYS A 474 15.44 -2.10 -23.37
CA LYS A 474 16.31 -0.95 -23.71
C LYS A 474 15.60 0.20 -24.42
N VAL A 475 14.45 -0.03 -25.05
CA VAL A 475 13.71 1.01 -25.80
C VAL A 475 12.44 1.41 -25.06
N SER A 476 11.58 0.45 -24.73
CA SER A 476 10.27 0.71 -24.12
C SER A 476 10.06 -0.13 -22.87
N SER A 477 9.13 0.32 -22.02
CA SER A 477 8.66 -0.44 -20.87
C SER A 477 7.24 -0.95 -21.14
N LYS A 478 6.98 -2.22 -20.88
CA LYS A 478 5.65 -2.85 -21.02
C LYS A 478 5.26 -3.54 -19.71
N ASN A 479 4.02 -3.35 -19.27
CA ASN A 479 3.46 -4.11 -18.15
C ASN A 479 3.16 -5.55 -18.64
N ILE A 480 3.80 -6.54 -18.02
CA ILE A 480 3.61 -7.95 -18.39
C ILE A 480 2.65 -8.69 -17.45
N THR A 481 2.38 -8.18 -16.24
CA THR A 481 1.45 -8.77 -15.27
C THR A 481 0.18 -7.95 -15.07
N HIS A 482 -0.24 -7.21 -16.11
CA HIS A 482 -1.41 -6.35 -16.04
C HIS A 482 -2.66 -7.15 -15.62
N SER A 483 -3.47 -6.59 -14.72
CA SER A 483 -4.75 -7.16 -14.29
C SER A 483 -4.69 -8.52 -13.59
N LEU A 484 -3.51 -9.04 -13.24
CA LEU A 484 -3.39 -10.32 -12.54
C LEU A 484 -3.52 -10.18 -11.01
N GLY A 485 -3.33 -8.98 -10.46
CA GLY A 485 -3.27 -8.71 -9.02
C GLY A 485 -2.06 -7.84 -8.68
N ASN A 486 -1.89 -7.53 -7.39
CA ASN A 486 -0.66 -6.91 -6.91
C ASN A 486 0.46 -7.95 -6.93
N VAL A 487 1.65 -7.58 -7.40
CA VAL A 487 2.77 -8.53 -7.53
C VAL A 487 3.91 -8.20 -6.59
N GLY A 488 4.62 -9.24 -6.15
CA GLY A 488 5.88 -9.13 -5.41
C GLY A 488 7.08 -8.83 -6.31
N VAL A 489 8.28 -8.80 -5.70
CA VAL A 489 9.55 -8.67 -6.45
C VAL A 489 9.77 -9.92 -7.31
N PRO A 490 10.09 -9.78 -8.62
CA PRO A 490 10.29 -10.95 -9.48
C PRO A 490 11.65 -11.59 -9.21
N ALA A 491 11.77 -12.89 -9.47
CA ALA A 491 13.04 -13.59 -9.58
C ALA A 491 13.20 -14.12 -11.01
N VAL A 492 14.31 -13.81 -11.69
CA VAL A 492 14.52 -14.17 -13.10
C VAL A 492 15.45 -15.38 -13.18
N SER A 493 15.12 -16.34 -14.04
CA SER A 493 15.94 -17.52 -14.31
C SER A 493 17.31 -17.09 -14.87
N PRO A 494 18.42 -17.67 -14.38
CA PRO A 494 19.74 -17.35 -14.89
C PRO A 494 20.03 -17.96 -16.28
N VAL A 495 19.21 -18.93 -16.72
CA VAL A 495 19.46 -19.75 -17.92
C VAL A 495 18.37 -19.66 -18.99
N SER A 496 17.18 -19.14 -18.66
CA SER A 496 16.03 -19.05 -19.57
C SER A 496 15.33 -17.69 -19.49
N ALA A 497 14.32 -17.48 -20.35
CA ALA A 497 13.45 -16.31 -20.30
C ALA A 497 12.32 -16.44 -19.26
N ASP A 498 12.41 -17.41 -18.33
CA ASP A 498 11.41 -17.61 -17.30
C ASP A 498 11.67 -16.74 -16.08
N PHE A 499 10.60 -16.42 -15.35
CA PHE A 499 10.67 -15.72 -14.08
C PHE A 499 9.63 -16.26 -13.11
N ALA A 500 9.91 -16.13 -11.82
CA ALA A 500 9.00 -16.47 -10.74
C ALA A 500 8.48 -15.18 -10.09
N VAL A 501 7.20 -15.16 -9.74
CA VAL A 501 6.57 -14.01 -9.10
C VAL A 501 5.38 -14.46 -8.25
N ASN A 502 5.20 -13.80 -7.10
CA ASN A 502 3.97 -13.92 -6.33
C ASN A 502 2.94 -12.92 -6.82
N ILE A 503 1.72 -13.39 -7.07
CA ILE A 503 0.58 -12.55 -7.44
C ILE A 503 -0.46 -12.66 -6.32
N ILE A 504 -0.86 -11.50 -5.82
CA ILE A 504 -1.78 -11.32 -4.69
C ILE A 504 -3.09 -10.77 -5.23
N THR A 505 -4.17 -11.51 -5.00
CA THR A 505 -5.54 -11.15 -5.32
C THR A 505 -6.40 -11.27 -4.06
N ASP A 506 -7.69 -10.93 -4.18
CA ASP A 506 -8.65 -11.07 -3.08
C ASP A 506 -8.83 -12.53 -2.62
N THR A 507 -8.44 -13.50 -3.45
CA THR A 507 -8.49 -14.94 -3.13
C THR A 507 -7.21 -15.45 -2.45
N GLY A 508 -6.19 -14.60 -2.31
CA GLY A 508 -4.93 -14.92 -1.64
C GLY A 508 -3.69 -14.74 -2.53
N ARG A 509 -2.57 -15.27 -2.06
CA ARG A 509 -1.25 -15.21 -2.71
C ARG A 509 -0.97 -16.50 -3.45
N THR A 510 -0.62 -16.40 -4.73
CA THR A 510 -0.23 -17.57 -5.56
C THR A 510 1.13 -17.34 -6.21
N LEU A 511 1.98 -18.36 -6.18
CA LEU A 511 3.26 -18.38 -6.88
C LEU A 511 3.06 -18.75 -8.35
N TYR A 512 3.61 -17.94 -9.25
CA TYR A 512 3.58 -18.19 -10.69
C TYR A 512 4.98 -18.33 -11.26
N ILE A 513 5.12 -19.19 -12.27
CA ILE A 513 6.20 -19.13 -13.25
C ILE A 513 5.65 -18.47 -14.52
N GLY A 514 6.22 -17.32 -14.88
CA GLY A 514 5.95 -16.62 -16.13
C GLY A 514 7.09 -16.76 -17.13
N ASN A 515 6.80 -16.50 -18.41
CA ASN A 515 7.82 -16.38 -19.46
C ASN A 515 7.82 -14.95 -20.04
N ILE A 516 8.99 -14.31 -20.12
CA ILE A 516 9.14 -12.90 -20.51
C ILE A 516 8.71 -12.64 -21.96
N GLU A 517 8.87 -13.63 -22.84
CA GLU A 517 8.65 -13.48 -24.27
C GLU A 517 7.23 -13.85 -24.66
N SER A 518 6.75 -14.99 -24.18
CA SER A 518 5.39 -15.45 -24.50
C SER A 518 4.32 -14.80 -23.62
N GLU A 519 4.71 -14.18 -22.50
CA GLU A 519 3.79 -13.61 -21.48
C GLU A 519 2.78 -14.64 -20.96
N ASN A 520 3.17 -15.92 -20.95
CA ASN A 520 2.37 -17.00 -20.38
C ASN A 520 2.73 -17.19 -18.91
N TYR A 521 1.74 -17.56 -18.11
CA TYR A 521 1.87 -17.78 -16.68
C TYR A 521 1.31 -19.15 -16.31
N ARG A 522 2.01 -19.88 -15.46
CA ARG A 522 1.50 -21.09 -14.81
C ARG A 522 1.55 -20.93 -13.30
N ALA A 523 0.44 -21.20 -12.63
CA ALA A 523 0.42 -21.30 -11.18
C ALA A 523 1.23 -22.53 -10.75
N ILE A 524 1.93 -22.41 -9.63
CA ILE A 524 2.68 -23.50 -9.02
C ILE A 524 2.02 -23.87 -7.71
N ASP A 525 1.66 -25.15 -7.59
CA ASP A 525 1.22 -25.70 -6.31
C ASP A 525 2.44 -25.89 -5.39
N ILE A 526 2.40 -25.19 -4.27
CA ILE A 526 3.40 -25.23 -3.20
C ILE A 526 2.83 -25.87 -1.93
N GLN A 527 1.83 -26.75 -2.08
CA GLN A 527 1.31 -27.63 -1.04
C GLN A 527 0.78 -26.87 0.19
N GLY A 528 0.12 -25.74 -0.05
CA GLY A 528 -0.47 -24.90 1.00
C GLY A 528 0.52 -24.03 1.77
N ILE A 529 1.79 -23.99 1.37
CA ILE A 529 2.79 -23.05 1.89
C ILE A 529 2.68 -21.75 1.10
N GLU A 530 2.88 -20.61 1.75
CA GLU A 530 3.02 -19.33 1.06
C GLU A 530 4.50 -19.04 0.80
N ALA A 531 4.82 -18.46 -0.36
CA ALA A 531 6.19 -18.13 -0.75
C ALA A 531 6.46 -16.63 -0.69
N ASP A 532 7.68 -16.25 -0.30
CA ASP A 532 8.21 -14.89 -0.43
C ASP A 532 9.72 -14.94 -0.72
N ASN A 533 10.31 -13.79 -1.07
CA ASN A 533 11.75 -13.64 -1.27
C ASN A 533 12.35 -14.70 -2.22
N LEU A 534 11.81 -14.77 -3.43
CA LEU A 534 12.12 -15.79 -4.43
C LEU A 534 13.57 -15.64 -4.98
N SER A 535 14.23 -16.76 -5.24
CA SER A 535 15.47 -16.85 -6.03
C SER A 535 15.50 -18.14 -6.84
N TRP A 536 16.30 -18.16 -7.91
CA TRP A 536 16.47 -19.35 -8.76
C TRP A 536 17.76 -20.08 -8.43
N SER A 537 17.77 -21.41 -8.61
CA SER A 537 19.02 -22.17 -8.70
C SER A 537 19.81 -21.74 -9.93
N ALA A 538 21.14 -21.90 -9.87
CA ALA A 538 22.06 -21.53 -10.93
C ALA A 538 21.78 -22.26 -12.25
N ASP A 539 21.22 -23.47 -12.18
CA ASP A 539 20.82 -24.30 -13.32
C ASP A 539 19.39 -24.03 -13.83
N GLY A 540 18.62 -23.18 -13.14
CA GLY A 540 17.23 -22.84 -13.47
C GLY A 540 16.20 -23.97 -13.27
N ASN A 541 16.56 -25.07 -12.58
CA ASN A 541 15.63 -26.17 -12.32
C ASN A 541 14.89 -26.06 -10.99
N ALA A 542 15.29 -25.16 -10.10
CA ALA A 542 14.67 -25.00 -8.79
C ALA A 542 14.48 -23.53 -8.41
N LEU A 543 13.52 -23.30 -7.51
CA LEU A 543 13.32 -22.05 -6.78
C LEU A 543 13.69 -22.24 -5.32
N TYR A 544 14.36 -21.25 -4.74
CA TYR A 544 14.44 -21.07 -3.31
C TYR A 544 13.51 -19.94 -2.89
N PHE A 545 12.85 -20.10 -1.75
CA PHE A 545 11.97 -19.08 -1.22
C PHE A 545 11.83 -19.20 0.29
N LYS A 546 11.48 -18.08 0.93
CA LYS A 546 11.00 -18.07 2.31
C LYS A 546 9.58 -18.60 2.31
N GLY A 547 9.36 -19.75 2.93
CA GLY A 547 8.08 -20.41 2.99
C GLY A 547 7.44 -20.29 4.37
N PHE A 548 6.14 -20.07 4.39
CA PHE A 548 5.38 -19.91 5.63
C PHE A 548 4.07 -20.69 5.61
N SER A 549 3.73 -21.21 6.79
CA SER A 549 2.41 -21.74 7.13
C SER A 549 2.19 -21.53 8.65
N LYS A 550 1.06 -21.98 9.18
CA LYS A 550 0.77 -21.91 10.62
C LYS A 550 1.86 -22.56 11.48
N ASP A 551 2.43 -23.67 11.02
CA ASP A 551 3.38 -24.48 11.81
C ASP A 551 4.82 -24.41 11.28
N SER A 552 5.01 -23.93 10.05
CA SER A 552 6.31 -23.93 9.36
C SER A 552 6.73 -22.53 8.92
N ASN A 553 8.01 -22.21 9.14
CA ASN A 553 8.67 -20.99 8.69
C ASN A 553 10.12 -21.36 8.40
N GLY A 554 10.65 -20.94 7.26
CA GLY A 554 12.04 -21.19 6.88
C GLY A 554 12.25 -21.10 5.38
N ILE A 555 13.37 -21.66 4.91
CA ILE A 555 13.68 -21.72 3.48
C ILE A 555 13.23 -23.04 2.89
N TYR A 556 12.65 -22.97 1.69
CA TYR A 556 12.25 -24.12 0.90
C TYR A 556 12.95 -24.11 -0.45
N LYS A 557 13.15 -25.31 -0.99
CA LYS A 557 13.58 -25.55 -2.36
C LYS A 557 12.47 -26.28 -3.10
N LEU A 558 12.03 -25.72 -4.21
CA LEU A 558 11.03 -26.31 -5.10
C LEU A 558 11.67 -26.65 -6.43
N ASP A 559 11.62 -27.91 -6.84
CA ASP A 559 11.94 -28.31 -8.20
C ASP A 559 10.79 -27.91 -9.15
N VAL A 560 11.07 -27.02 -10.10
CA VAL A 560 10.02 -26.36 -10.89
C VAL A 560 9.34 -27.27 -11.90
N LYS A 561 9.94 -28.44 -12.20
CA LYS A 561 9.44 -29.41 -13.18
C LYS A 561 8.63 -30.51 -12.50
N SER A 562 9.17 -31.10 -11.44
CA SER A 562 8.54 -32.19 -10.70
C SER A 562 7.55 -31.71 -9.63
N GLY A 563 7.63 -30.43 -9.21
CA GLY A 563 6.84 -29.92 -8.08
C GLY A 563 7.32 -30.43 -6.73
N ARG A 564 8.47 -31.13 -6.68
CA ARG A 564 9.02 -31.66 -5.42
C ARG A 564 9.48 -30.50 -4.54
N LEU A 565 8.89 -30.42 -3.36
CA LEU A 565 9.19 -29.42 -2.34
C LEU A 565 10.08 -30.04 -1.25
N GLU A 566 11.19 -29.38 -0.96
CA GLU A 566 12.17 -29.75 0.06
C GLU A 566 12.29 -28.61 1.08
N THR A 567 12.21 -28.92 2.37
CA THR A 567 12.48 -27.94 3.44
C THR A 567 13.98 -27.91 3.74
N ILE A 568 14.54 -26.70 3.77
CA ILE A 568 15.90 -26.46 4.25
C ILE A 568 15.81 -26.14 5.74
N THR A 569 16.65 -26.77 6.55
CA THR A 569 16.69 -26.75 8.04
C THR A 569 17.02 -25.39 8.66
N GLN A 570 16.63 -24.28 8.04
CA GLN A 570 16.91 -22.92 8.48
C GLN A 570 15.63 -22.12 8.73
N LYS A 571 15.09 -22.28 9.95
CA LYS A 571 13.80 -21.68 10.37
C LYS A 571 13.81 -20.14 10.45
N GLN A 572 14.98 -19.55 10.63
CA GLN A 572 15.15 -18.08 10.67
C GLN A 572 15.59 -17.48 9.33
N GLY A 573 15.76 -18.29 8.28
CA GLY A 573 16.18 -17.79 6.97
C GLY A 573 15.13 -16.86 6.35
N VAL A 574 15.57 -15.78 5.73
CA VAL A 574 14.70 -14.78 5.10
C VAL A 574 14.87 -14.74 3.59
N TYR A 575 16.09 -14.85 3.10
CA TYR A 575 16.41 -14.95 1.68
C TYR A 575 17.57 -15.92 1.52
N ALA A 576 17.57 -16.70 0.45
CA ALA A 576 18.61 -17.67 0.16
C ALA A 576 18.97 -17.66 -1.32
N ILE A 577 20.26 -17.84 -1.64
CA ILE A 577 20.77 -17.99 -3.00
C ILE A 577 21.78 -19.14 -3.05
N GLU A 578 21.96 -19.75 -4.21
CA GLU A 578 23.07 -20.67 -4.46
C GLU A 578 24.39 -19.90 -4.60
N GLY A 579 25.44 -20.49 -4.03
CA GLY A 579 26.81 -20.09 -4.22
C GLY A 579 27.45 -20.80 -5.41
N ARG A 580 28.62 -21.42 -5.16
CA ARG A 580 29.37 -22.16 -6.19
C ARG A 580 28.61 -23.37 -6.75
N ASP A 581 27.73 -23.97 -5.96
CA ASP A 581 26.92 -25.13 -6.30
C ASP A 581 25.69 -25.22 -5.39
N ALA A 582 24.82 -26.22 -5.63
CA ALA A 582 23.58 -26.42 -4.89
C ALA A 582 23.77 -26.86 -3.42
N ASN A 583 24.99 -27.22 -2.99
CA ASN A 583 25.29 -27.58 -1.61
C ASN A 583 25.72 -26.38 -0.77
N HIS A 584 26.17 -25.28 -1.40
CA HIS A 584 26.65 -24.09 -0.71
C HIS A 584 25.63 -22.97 -0.89
N LEU A 585 24.82 -22.71 0.13
CA LEU A 585 23.84 -21.62 0.12
C LEU A 585 24.32 -20.42 0.92
N TYR A 586 23.98 -19.22 0.46
CA TYR A 586 24.14 -17.99 1.21
C TYR A 586 22.76 -17.45 1.62
N LEU A 587 22.61 -17.10 2.88
CA LEU A 587 21.33 -16.73 3.48
C LEU A 587 21.42 -15.46 4.31
N SER A 588 20.33 -14.69 4.36
CA SER A 588 20.08 -13.70 5.41
C SER A 588 19.10 -14.27 6.45
N LYS A 589 19.10 -13.73 7.66
CA LYS A 589 18.25 -14.18 8.77
C LYS A 589 17.32 -13.08 9.28
N PHE A 590 16.21 -13.50 9.88
CA PHE A 590 15.21 -12.60 10.43
C PHE A 590 15.80 -11.79 11.59
N ASP A 591 15.67 -10.47 11.49
CA ASP A 591 16.08 -9.48 12.49
C ASP A 591 17.53 -9.64 12.98
N GLN A 592 18.44 -10.01 12.06
CA GLN A 592 19.88 -10.14 12.31
C GLN A 592 20.68 -9.53 11.15
N ASN A 593 21.74 -8.79 11.48
CA ASN A 593 22.67 -8.28 10.47
C ASN A 593 23.58 -9.43 9.97
N GLY A 594 23.78 -9.49 8.67
CA GLY A 594 24.81 -10.33 8.05
C GLY A 594 24.35 -11.27 6.94
N ILE A 595 25.31 -12.02 6.43
CA ILE A 595 25.14 -13.10 5.45
C ILE A 595 25.78 -14.36 6.03
N TRP A 596 25.04 -15.45 6.05
CA TRP A 596 25.49 -16.76 6.53
C TRP A 596 25.69 -17.69 5.34
N HIS A 597 26.72 -18.51 5.43
CA HIS A 597 26.96 -19.64 4.55
C HIS A 597 26.42 -20.91 5.20
N LEU A 598 25.65 -21.70 4.45
CA LEU A 598 25.17 -23.02 4.83
C LEU A 598 25.78 -24.06 3.89
N ASP A 599 26.59 -24.96 4.45
CA ASP A 599 27.01 -26.19 3.77
C ASP A 599 25.95 -27.27 4.01
N ARG A 600 25.19 -27.62 2.97
CA ARG A 600 24.12 -28.62 3.04
C ARG A 600 24.62 -30.05 3.17
N THR A 601 25.92 -30.31 2.99
CA THR A 601 26.49 -31.65 3.17
C THR A 601 26.79 -31.95 4.63
N THR A 602 27.17 -30.92 5.40
CA THR A 602 27.47 -31.01 6.83
C THR A 602 26.37 -30.44 7.72
N ASP A 603 25.42 -29.69 7.14
CA ASP A 603 24.44 -28.84 7.83
C ASP A 603 25.11 -27.77 8.73
N GLU A 604 26.35 -27.40 8.41
CA GLU A 604 27.11 -26.39 9.13
C GLU A 604 26.77 -24.98 8.63
N MET A 605 26.57 -24.06 9.57
CA MET A 605 26.28 -22.66 9.28
C MET A 605 27.34 -21.73 9.87
N THR A 606 27.92 -20.89 9.01
CA THR A 606 28.98 -19.95 9.37
C THR A 606 28.62 -18.53 8.94
N LEU A 607 28.87 -17.53 9.79
CA LEU A 607 28.73 -16.11 9.41
C LEU A 607 29.86 -15.72 8.45
N VAL A 608 29.53 -15.17 7.28
CA VAL A 608 30.51 -14.67 6.31
C VAL A 608 30.83 -13.20 6.57
N THR A 609 29.82 -12.38 6.85
CA THR A 609 29.95 -10.96 7.15
C THR A 609 28.74 -10.49 7.93
N ASP A 610 28.91 -9.57 8.87
CA ASP A 610 27.84 -8.89 9.63
C ASP A 610 27.43 -7.54 9.01
N LYS A 611 28.06 -7.13 7.91
CA LYS A 611 27.90 -5.80 7.31
C LYS A 611 26.62 -5.60 6.48
N LEU A 612 25.88 -6.68 6.19
CA LEU A 612 24.56 -6.56 5.58
C LEU A 612 23.54 -6.19 6.67
N ALA A 613 22.93 -5.01 6.57
CA ALA A 613 21.90 -4.64 7.55
C ALA A 613 20.69 -5.57 7.46
N LYS A 614 20.07 -5.88 8.61
CA LYS A 614 18.93 -6.80 8.73
C LYS A 614 17.72 -6.49 7.81
N TYR A 615 17.55 -5.23 7.41
CA TYR A 615 16.50 -4.80 6.49
C TYR A 615 16.89 -4.87 5.01
N ASP A 616 18.17 -5.10 4.69
CA ASP A 616 18.67 -5.29 3.31
C ASP A 616 18.78 -6.78 2.96
N TYR A 617 17.93 -7.61 3.56
CA TYR A 617 17.99 -9.07 3.53
C TYR A 617 18.04 -9.69 2.12
N GLY A 618 17.69 -8.95 1.06
CA GLY A 618 17.70 -9.39 -0.34
C GLY A 618 18.74 -8.68 -1.22
N ALA A 619 19.59 -7.82 -0.66
CA ALA A 619 20.55 -6.99 -1.38
C ALA A 619 21.94 -7.63 -1.46
N PHE A 620 22.00 -8.91 -1.85
CA PHE A 620 23.25 -9.61 -2.09
C PHE A 620 23.08 -10.69 -3.17
N TYR A 621 24.18 -11.06 -3.83
CA TYR A 621 24.21 -12.11 -4.84
C TYR A 621 25.61 -12.72 -4.97
N TYR A 622 25.69 -13.92 -5.56
CA TYR A 622 26.93 -14.59 -5.90
C TYR A 622 27.18 -14.50 -7.41
N GLU A 623 28.38 -14.05 -7.81
CA GLU A 623 28.79 -14.01 -9.21
C GLU A 623 30.32 -14.12 -9.32
N GLN A 624 30.83 -14.94 -10.24
CA GLN A 624 32.27 -15.05 -10.55
C GLN A 624 33.19 -15.33 -9.35
N GLY A 625 32.72 -16.11 -8.35
CA GLY A 625 33.50 -16.45 -7.16
C GLY A 625 33.46 -15.40 -6.04
N TYR A 626 32.71 -14.33 -6.24
CA TYR A 626 32.52 -13.27 -5.25
C TYR A 626 31.09 -13.25 -4.72
N LEU A 627 30.97 -12.92 -3.45
CA LEU A 627 29.72 -12.55 -2.82
C LEU A 627 29.61 -11.01 -2.79
N TYR A 628 28.70 -10.45 -3.58
CA TYR A 628 28.41 -9.02 -3.63
C TYR A 628 27.27 -8.68 -2.68
N PHE A 629 27.35 -7.58 -1.94
CA PHE A 629 26.32 -7.18 -0.99
C PHE A 629 26.31 -5.67 -0.73
N LEU A 630 25.17 -5.17 -0.25
CA LEU A 630 25.03 -3.80 0.23
C LEU A 630 25.48 -3.69 1.70
N SER A 631 26.37 -2.75 1.97
CA SER A 631 26.79 -2.32 3.31
C SER A 631 26.36 -0.88 3.53
N ARG A 632 26.01 -0.52 4.76
CA ARG A 632 25.63 0.86 5.13
C ARG A 632 26.37 1.30 6.37
N ASP A 633 26.86 2.53 6.34
CA ASP A 633 27.41 3.23 7.50
C ASP A 633 26.90 4.68 7.48
N ALA A 634 27.11 5.43 8.57
CA ALA A 634 26.61 6.80 8.75
C ALA A 634 26.95 7.77 7.60
N GLU A 635 27.99 7.48 6.81
CA GLU A 635 28.51 8.36 5.76
C GLU A 635 28.10 7.91 4.36
N ARG A 636 27.74 6.64 4.16
CA ARG A 636 27.49 6.09 2.82
C ARG A 636 26.73 4.76 2.79
N ASP A 637 26.07 4.55 1.66
CA ASP A 637 25.74 3.22 1.17
C ASP A 637 26.90 2.71 0.27
N ALA A 638 27.33 1.48 0.46
CA ALA A 638 28.45 0.90 -0.27
C ALA A 638 28.11 -0.49 -0.81
N ILE A 639 28.35 -0.72 -2.11
CA ILE A 639 28.36 -2.06 -2.67
C ILE A 639 29.75 -2.63 -2.41
N MET A 640 29.77 -3.75 -1.69
CA MET A 640 30.97 -4.47 -1.31
C MET A 640 31.00 -5.83 -2.00
N ARG A 641 32.18 -6.44 -2.11
CA ARG A 641 32.32 -7.84 -2.50
C ARG A 641 33.32 -8.57 -1.60
N ILE A 642 33.14 -9.88 -1.44
CA ILE A 642 34.08 -10.76 -0.72
C ILE A 642 34.50 -11.87 -1.68
N SER A 643 35.81 -12.09 -1.80
CA SER A 643 36.36 -13.27 -2.47
C SER A 643 36.15 -14.50 -1.58
N LEU A 644 35.48 -15.52 -2.10
CA LEU A 644 35.20 -16.77 -1.36
C LEU A 644 36.33 -17.81 -1.51
N ALA A 645 37.36 -17.49 -2.29
CA ALA A 645 38.58 -18.29 -2.38
C ALA A 645 39.58 -17.96 -1.25
N GLU A 646 39.44 -16.78 -0.64
CA GLU A 646 40.31 -16.30 0.41
C GLU A 646 39.75 -16.69 1.79
N LYS A 647 40.64 -17.06 2.72
CA LYS A 647 40.22 -17.49 4.05
C LYS A 647 39.71 -16.36 4.93
N ASP A 648 40.20 -15.14 4.72
CA ASP A 648 39.96 -14.01 5.62
C ASP A 648 38.68 -13.23 5.27
N HIS A 649 38.03 -13.55 4.15
CA HIS A 649 36.76 -12.97 3.67
C HIS A 649 36.70 -11.42 3.79
N ILE A 650 37.80 -10.74 3.46
CA ILE A 650 37.91 -9.28 3.62
C ILE A 650 36.99 -8.58 2.60
N PRO A 651 36.06 -7.71 3.04
CA PRO A 651 35.19 -6.98 2.12
C PRO A 651 35.95 -5.90 1.33
N GLU A 652 35.82 -5.93 0.01
CA GLU A 652 36.35 -4.94 -0.93
C GLU A 652 35.26 -3.98 -1.40
N LEU A 653 35.57 -2.69 -1.51
CA LEU A 653 34.64 -1.68 -2.04
C LEU A 653 34.54 -1.80 -3.56
N VAL A 654 33.30 -1.89 -4.07
CA VAL A 654 32.99 -1.88 -5.50
C VAL A 654 32.49 -0.51 -5.94
N GLN A 655 31.53 0.06 -5.20
CA GLN A 655 30.94 1.36 -5.51
C GLN A 655 30.39 2.01 -4.25
N SER A 656 30.46 3.34 -4.17
CA SER A 656 29.92 4.14 -3.05
C SER A 656 28.80 5.05 -3.53
N PHE A 657 27.81 5.25 -2.67
CA PHE A 657 26.69 6.18 -2.85
C PHE A 657 26.54 7.04 -1.59
N ALA A 658 25.75 8.12 -1.70
CA ALA A 658 25.31 8.88 -0.53
C ALA A 658 24.57 7.97 0.48
N PRO A 659 24.55 8.32 1.78
CA PRO A 659 23.86 7.51 2.78
C PRO A 659 22.36 7.40 2.46
N ASP A 660 21.78 6.22 2.65
CA ASP A 660 20.36 5.91 2.38
C ASP A 660 19.88 6.16 0.93
N ALA A 661 20.82 6.27 -0.02
CA ALA A 661 20.54 6.45 -1.45
C ALA A 661 20.02 5.18 -2.14
N VAL A 662 20.51 4.00 -1.72
CA VAL A 662 20.10 2.70 -2.26
C VAL A 662 18.84 2.24 -1.54
N ARG A 663 17.83 1.83 -2.30
CA ARG A 663 16.55 1.34 -1.75
C ARG A 663 16.78 0.07 -0.91
N LYS A 664 16.16 0.03 0.28
CA LYS A 664 16.23 -1.12 1.21
C LYS A 664 15.64 -2.40 0.60
N PHE A 665 15.85 -3.54 1.25
CA PHE A 665 15.39 -4.88 0.83
C PHE A 665 16.15 -5.47 -0.37
N PHE A 666 15.65 -5.28 -1.60
CA PHE A 666 16.18 -5.90 -2.83
C PHE A 666 16.90 -4.88 -3.74
N GLY A 667 17.47 -3.83 -3.14
CA GLY A 667 18.05 -2.69 -3.86
C GLY A 667 19.22 -3.00 -4.79
N LEU A 668 19.82 -4.20 -4.68
CA LEU A 668 20.99 -4.65 -5.45
C LEU A 668 20.70 -5.99 -6.14
N SER A 669 21.14 -6.15 -7.39
CA SER A 669 21.10 -7.44 -8.10
C SER A 669 22.20 -7.56 -9.16
N PRO A 670 22.56 -8.78 -9.62
CA PRO A 670 23.49 -8.94 -10.73
C PRO A 670 22.85 -8.50 -12.06
N ALA A 671 23.69 -8.25 -13.07
CA ALA A 671 23.26 -8.00 -14.44
C ALA A 671 23.89 -9.00 -15.44
N ASP A 672 24.80 -8.52 -16.29
CA ASP A 672 25.37 -9.27 -17.42
C ASP A 672 26.76 -9.88 -17.14
N GLY A 673 27.16 -9.95 -15.88
CA GLY A 673 28.49 -10.43 -15.46
C GLY A 673 29.59 -9.36 -15.49
N ASN A 674 29.35 -8.20 -16.10
CA ASN A 674 30.28 -7.06 -16.09
C ASN A 674 29.67 -5.82 -15.40
N SER A 675 28.43 -5.93 -14.95
CA SER A 675 27.66 -4.86 -14.36
C SER A 675 26.67 -5.40 -13.33
N PHE A 676 26.12 -4.49 -12.54
CA PHE A 676 25.07 -4.75 -11.55
C PHE A 676 23.92 -3.76 -11.73
N LEU A 677 22.75 -4.13 -11.20
CA LEU A 677 21.61 -3.22 -11.08
C LEU A 677 21.51 -2.69 -9.65
N VAL A 678 21.27 -1.39 -9.52
CA VAL A 678 20.96 -0.75 -8.25
C VAL A 678 19.69 0.09 -8.37
N THR A 679 18.82 0.00 -7.38
CA THR A 679 17.63 0.85 -7.23
C THR A 679 17.98 2.03 -6.34
N LEU A 680 17.94 3.23 -6.89
CA LEU A 680 18.31 4.47 -6.20
C LEU A 680 17.09 5.35 -5.97
N LYS A 681 17.09 6.05 -4.82
CA LYS A 681 16.11 7.10 -4.52
C LYS A 681 16.52 8.38 -5.24
N LEU A 682 15.56 9.01 -5.93
CA LEU A 682 15.72 10.31 -6.57
C LEU A 682 15.26 11.45 -5.64
N ALA A 683 14.17 11.21 -4.92
CA ALA A 683 13.64 12.08 -3.88
C ALA A 683 13.14 11.18 -2.74
N ASN A 684 13.39 11.60 -1.51
CA ASN A 684 12.94 10.93 -0.29
C ASN A 684 12.80 12.01 0.79
N GLU A 685 11.72 12.77 0.69
CA GLU A 685 11.37 13.82 1.64
C GLU A 685 10.02 13.49 2.28
N ALA A 686 9.79 13.99 3.49
CA ALA A 686 8.51 13.84 4.17
C ALA A 686 8.24 15.07 5.04
N ASP A 687 7.04 15.62 4.88
CA ASP A 687 6.54 16.73 5.68
C ASP A 687 5.31 16.29 6.47
N VAL A 688 5.01 16.98 7.57
CA VAL A 688 3.76 16.83 8.33
C VAL A 688 2.71 17.82 7.83
N PHE A 689 1.52 17.29 7.57
CA PHE A 689 0.32 18.03 7.23
C PHE A 689 -0.77 17.81 8.28
N GLY A 690 -1.60 18.83 8.49
CA GLY A 690 -2.77 18.77 9.35
C GLY A 690 -4.04 18.79 8.52
N TYR A 691 -4.95 17.87 8.79
CA TYR A 691 -6.27 17.75 8.18
C TYR A 691 -7.33 18.12 9.21
N LYS A 692 -8.10 19.17 8.92
CA LYS A 692 -9.19 19.57 9.81
C LYS A 692 -10.33 18.56 9.74
N LEU A 693 -10.64 17.97 10.90
CA LEU A 693 -11.72 17.02 11.07
C LEU A 693 -13.02 17.79 11.26
N VAL A 694 -13.93 17.68 10.29
CA VAL A 694 -15.27 18.26 10.36
C VAL A 694 -16.22 17.15 10.81
N THR A 695 -16.96 17.39 11.89
CA THR A 695 -18.07 16.52 12.27
C THR A 695 -19.12 16.59 11.17
N GLU A 696 -19.39 15.44 10.53
CA GLU A 696 -20.49 15.26 9.57
C GLU A 696 -21.88 15.39 10.23
#